data_AF-A0A401L100-F1
#
_entry.id   AF-A0A401L100-F1
#
_cell.length_a   1.000
_cell.length_b   1.000
_cell.length_c   1.000
_cell.angle_alpha   90.00
_cell.angle_beta   90.00
_cell.angle_gamma   90.00
#
_symmetry.space_group_name_H-M   'P 1'
#
loop_
_entity.id
_entity.type
_entity.pdbx_description
1 polymer ?
#
loop_
_entity_poly.entity_id
_entity_poly.type
_entity_poly.pdbx_seq_one_letter_code
_entity_poly.pdbx_strand_id
1 'polypeptide(L)'
;MGVSADESDGPIRNYNRLSGPAPISRPARLNCNREARLKHDAPLASTIVYYCLLSHAPEDADFTDFNLLLSSPGSPSRERRRFSPPYFGLIDAAISDLLLHDQSFQQLINYPPRLSSPDCARCSKFFPLIPLRSTSERWHVLVLPCSRQKTHASSPSAYHVGWAISRAIGPCWLVNARCLPWWIPPCVEGGLRASDLARMRPSSCEAGKINIPPVSPGVVINMKLNVAAISALATVASALPHRRNGEQWDHIRSNIKHVIYLMMENHSFDNIAGYWDFHPDIDNLRNISYCNEYTNPNWTVWDEPLNICAAPFETEVPLTDPDHNFAGTSYEIFRKWQPTKDDVPNMGGFIERQSEKYASSPGESSFVIKAYDEKKTATLIEVAKNFAFWDSYFAEHPGPTNTNRQFATSGSTCGFVDNTYQAAGWYANYTGTTCATSIFEALSNKNITWKNYYETDIVDAYMYKWVQDNAMDRLVHSDQFYRDLEEGTLPQFSYYNPECCTIDSMHPTSNMASGEQLIKHLYDAVRKSKYWDNVLIILNFDEHGGFADHVPTPINVPQPEDGITFTGMSDGHNVTYDFTRLGVRVPSFIISPYIPANHLIHDQGTMYANNSAYTHTSFLHFLQELWGLEGLNNRVQWAKTFEYIFSSEKRDDTPEKLTTPTWYGSSWEPKPDPYYKLNQNYDYYENLD
;
A
#
# COMPACT_ATOMS: atom_id res chain seq x y z
N MET A 1 7.02 52.22 -33.25
CA MET A 1 8.41 52.71 -33.32
C MET A 1 8.95 52.69 -31.90
N GLY A 2 10.20 52.32 -31.67
CA GLY A 2 10.73 52.10 -30.31
C GLY A 2 12.18 52.58 -30.16
N VAL A 3 12.93 51.87 -29.32
CA VAL A 3 14.33 52.13 -28.90
C VAL A 3 14.47 53.14 -27.75
N SER A 4 15.44 52.83 -26.88
CA SER A 4 15.79 53.45 -25.60
C SER A 4 17.09 54.28 -25.69
N ALA A 5 17.38 55.12 -24.69
CA ALA A 5 18.69 55.20 -24.01
C ALA A 5 18.68 56.24 -22.87
N ASP A 6 19.67 56.13 -21.98
CA ASP A 6 19.97 57.01 -20.84
C ASP A 6 20.47 58.41 -21.25
N GLU A 7 20.39 59.39 -20.34
CA GLU A 7 21.56 59.86 -19.56
C GLU A 7 21.14 60.82 -18.42
N SER A 8 22.11 61.26 -17.59
CA SER A 8 21.86 61.86 -16.26
C SER A 8 22.44 63.27 -16.09
N ASP A 9 21.75 64.15 -15.34
CA ASP A 9 22.33 65.42 -14.84
C ASP A 9 21.65 65.91 -13.54
N GLY A 10 22.30 66.81 -12.78
CA GLY A 10 21.85 67.33 -11.46
C GLY A 10 21.52 68.83 -11.43
N PRO A 11 21.77 69.61 -10.34
CA PRO A 11 22.06 69.25 -8.93
C PRO A 11 21.39 70.21 -7.87
N ILE A 12 21.88 70.21 -6.59
CA ILE A 12 21.97 71.35 -5.59
C ILE A 12 21.24 71.24 -4.20
N ARG A 13 22.02 71.50 -3.11
CA ARG A 13 21.70 71.69 -1.64
C ARG A 13 21.28 70.41 -0.86
N ASN A 14 22.00 69.85 0.15
CA ASN A 14 22.81 70.28 1.34
C ASN A 14 21.97 70.80 2.54
N TYR A 15 22.13 70.33 3.80
CA TYR A 15 23.38 70.14 4.59
C TYR A 15 23.37 68.98 5.65
N ASN A 16 24.53 68.32 5.88
CA ASN A 16 25.12 67.57 7.05
C ASN A 16 24.27 66.66 7.99
N ARG A 17 24.65 65.43 8.44
CA ARG A 17 25.91 64.78 8.98
C ARG A 17 26.25 65.17 10.45
N LEU A 18 26.72 64.34 11.41
CA LEU A 18 27.15 62.90 11.58
C LEU A 18 27.18 62.58 13.14
N SER A 19 27.62 61.49 13.83
CA SER A 19 28.32 60.16 13.65
C SER A 19 28.16 59.25 14.91
N GLY A 20 28.71 58.00 14.95
CA GLY A 20 28.78 57.07 16.13
C GLY A 20 30.03 57.24 17.04
N PRO A 21 30.46 56.30 17.95
CA PRO A 21 30.17 54.84 18.07
C PRO A 21 29.77 54.31 19.50
N ALA A 22 29.94 53.00 19.81
CA ALA A 22 29.50 52.27 21.04
C ALA A 22 30.53 52.30 22.22
N PRO A 23 30.17 51.92 23.50
CA PRO A 23 30.25 50.50 23.97
C PRO A 23 29.42 50.03 25.23
N ILE A 24 29.32 48.70 25.42
CA ILE A 24 29.42 47.88 26.69
C ILE A 24 28.55 48.13 27.96
N SER A 25 28.06 47.01 28.54
CA SER A 25 27.72 46.67 29.97
C SER A 25 26.27 46.72 30.55
N ARG A 26 26.00 45.72 31.43
CA ARG A 26 24.90 45.53 32.42
C ARG A 26 25.40 46.05 33.81
N PRO A 27 24.58 46.38 34.87
CA PRO A 27 23.64 45.44 35.54
C PRO A 27 22.48 46.06 36.41
N ALA A 28 21.84 45.19 37.24
CA ALA A 28 20.99 45.45 38.43
C ALA A 28 19.61 46.13 38.21
N ARG A 29 18.46 45.63 38.71
CA ARG A 29 17.99 45.15 40.05
C ARG A 29 17.62 46.25 41.07
N LEU A 30 16.31 46.36 41.35
CA LEU A 30 15.67 46.62 42.67
C LEU A 30 14.19 46.17 42.53
N ASN A 31 13.68 45.14 43.23
CA ASN A 31 13.41 44.96 44.67
C ASN A 31 12.29 45.85 45.25
N CYS A 32 11.19 45.22 45.67
CA CYS A 32 10.54 45.52 46.96
C CYS A 32 9.82 44.27 47.50
N ASN A 33 9.75 44.11 48.84
CA ASN A 33 9.35 42.87 49.51
C ASN A 33 8.03 42.98 50.28
N ARG A 34 7.37 41.82 50.48
CA ARG A 34 6.80 41.31 51.76
C ARG A 34 6.42 39.84 51.53
N GLU A 35 7.09 38.85 52.09
CA GLU A 35 7.12 38.42 53.51
C GLU A 35 5.77 37.93 54.07
N ALA A 36 5.57 36.62 53.96
CA ALA A 36 5.07 35.75 55.04
C ALA A 36 6.02 34.52 55.10
N ARG A 37 6.11 33.82 56.25
CA ARG A 37 7.23 32.91 56.56
C ARG A 37 6.76 31.71 57.41
N LEU A 38 7.64 30.70 57.53
CA LEU A 38 7.65 29.54 58.46
C LEU A 38 6.90 28.29 57.90
N LYS A 39 7.39 27.03 58.06
CA LYS A 39 8.63 26.55 58.71
C LYS A 39 8.95 25.06 58.38
N HIS A 40 10.24 24.70 58.35
CA HIS A 40 10.83 23.33 58.52
C HIS A 40 10.48 22.24 57.46
N ASP A 41 11.37 21.32 57.06
CA ASP A 41 12.77 21.01 57.45
C ASP A 41 13.66 20.56 56.24
N ALA A 42 14.95 20.30 56.49
CA ALA A 42 16.01 19.90 55.55
C ALA A 42 17.10 19.07 56.31
N PRO A 43 18.28 18.67 55.77
CA PRO A 43 18.85 18.79 54.41
C PRO A 43 19.56 17.52 53.86
N LEU A 44 20.15 17.62 52.65
CA LEU A 44 21.43 17.03 52.16
C LEU A 44 21.45 17.24 50.62
N ALA A 45 22.19 18.21 50.03
CA ALA A 45 23.64 18.29 49.87
C ALA A 45 24.25 17.09 49.12
N SER A 46 24.96 17.16 47.98
CA SER A 46 25.24 18.15 46.91
C SER A 46 26.65 17.83 46.37
N THR A 47 26.86 17.79 45.04
CA THR A 47 28.11 18.20 44.37
C THR A 47 27.91 18.18 42.84
N ILE A 48 28.38 19.23 42.15
CA ILE A 48 28.56 19.28 40.69
C ILE A 48 30.02 19.71 40.47
N VAL A 49 30.70 19.12 39.49
CA VAL A 49 32.05 19.52 39.08
C VAL A 49 32.10 19.69 37.56
N TYR A 50 32.55 20.86 37.11
CA TYR A 50 32.95 21.14 35.73
C TYR A 50 34.44 20.83 35.54
N TYR A 51 34.84 20.41 34.34
CA TYR A 51 36.12 20.84 33.76
C TYR A 51 36.08 20.84 32.23
N CYS A 52 36.81 21.78 31.62
CA CYS A 52 36.98 21.88 30.17
C CYS A 52 38.46 21.87 29.81
N LEU A 53 38.80 21.18 28.72
CA LEU A 53 40.00 21.35 27.88
C LEU A 53 39.48 21.14 26.43
N LEU A 54 39.60 22.07 25.48
CA LEU A 54 40.82 22.56 24.81
C LEU A 54 41.61 21.44 24.08
N SER A 55 41.96 21.54 22.80
CA SER A 55 41.68 22.57 21.77
C SER A 55 42.24 22.17 20.38
N HIS A 56 41.94 22.97 19.34
CA HIS A 56 42.54 23.00 17.99
C HIS A 56 42.07 21.96 16.94
N ALA A 57 42.31 22.32 15.68
CA ALA A 57 41.86 21.74 14.40
C ALA A 57 42.90 22.15 13.32
N PRO A 58 42.59 22.21 12.01
CA PRO A 58 41.85 21.31 11.10
C PRO A 58 42.81 20.68 10.06
N GLU A 59 42.31 19.90 9.08
CA GLU A 59 42.95 19.82 7.74
C GLU A 59 41.98 19.26 6.68
N ASP A 60 42.07 19.79 5.45
CA ASP A 60 41.27 19.40 4.27
C ASP A 60 42.04 18.42 3.37
N ALA A 61 41.33 17.54 2.65
CA ALA A 61 41.91 16.80 1.51
C ALA A 61 40.84 16.31 0.52
N ASP A 62 40.77 16.93 -0.65
CA ASP A 62 40.19 16.32 -1.87
C ASP A 62 40.97 15.06 -2.26
N PHE A 63 40.30 14.06 -2.82
CA PHE A 63 40.94 13.16 -3.81
C PHE A 63 39.96 12.67 -4.88
N THR A 64 40.27 13.01 -6.12
CA THR A 64 39.58 12.58 -7.35
C THR A 64 40.08 11.22 -7.85
N ASP A 65 39.21 10.52 -8.59
CA ASP A 65 39.50 9.55 -9.65
C ASP A 65 40.64 8.53 -9.48
N PHE A 66 40.27 7.24 -9.40
CA PHE A 66 41.07 6.18 -10.03
C PHE A 66 40.19 5.07 -10.61
N ASN A 67 40.21 4.93 -11.94
CA ASN A 67 39.82 3.71 -12.64
C ASN A 67 41.05 2.78 -12.75
N LEU A 68 40.91 1.47 -12.46
CA LEU A 68 41.45 0.38 -13.29
C LEU A 68 41.16 -1.05 -12.75
N LEU A 69 40.35 -1.76 -13.53
CA LEU A 69 40.39 -3.19 -13.88
C LEU A 69 41.39 -4.18 -13.23
N LEU A 70 40.83 -5.36 -12.90
CA LEU A 70 41.36 -6.74 -13.06
C LEU A 70 42.12 -7.50 -11.93
N SER A 71 41.71 -8.76 -11.81
CA SER A 71 42.45 -9.98 -11.40
C SER A 71 42.71 -10.32 -9.92
N SER A 72 41.87 -11.23 -9.40
CA SER A 72 42.24 -12.36 -8.52
C SER A 72 43.28 -13.29 -9.20
N PRO A 73 43.95 -14.26 -8.51
CA PRO A 73 43.65 -14.79 -7.17
C PRO A 73 44.85 -14.96 -6.21
N GLY A 74 44.57 -15.25 -4.93
CA GLY A 74 45.58 -15.76 -3.99
C GLY A 74 45.12 -15.90 -2.53
N SER A 75 44.71 -17.11 -2.11
CA SER A 75 44.56 -17.46 -0.69
C SER A 75 45.88 -17.94 -0.09
N PRO A 76 46.12 -17.74 1.22
CA PRO A 76 46.38 -18.94 2.03
C PRO A 76 45.89 -18.91 3.50
N SER A 77 45.67 -20.13 4.03
CA SER A 77 45.88 -20.58 5.42
C SER A 77 45.27 -19.80 6.62
N ARG A 78 44.39 -20.50 7.33
CA ARG A 78 44.02 -20.30 8.75
C ARG A 78 45.23 -20.10 9.66
N GLU A 79 45.07 -19.27 10.70
CA GLU A 79 45.53 -19.61 12.06
C GLU A 79 44.40 -19.35 13.07
N ARG A 80 44.32 -20.14 14.15
CA ARG A 80 43.33 -19.94 15.23
C ARG A 80 44.05 -19.60 16.53
N ARG A 81 43.58 -18.60 17.27
CA ARG A 81 43.91 -18.42 18.70
C ARG A 81 42.64 -18.16 19.49
N ARG A 82 42.46 -18.89 20.59
CA ARG A 82 41.35 -18.70 21.55
C ARG A 82 41.80 -17.75 22.65
N PHE A 83 40.91 -16.87 23.10
CA PHE A 83 40.88 -16.39 24.49
C PHE A 83 39.43 -16.12 24.91
N SER A 84 39.14 -16.24 26.21
CA SER A 84 37.82 -16.11 26.83
C SER A 84 38.00 -15.98 28.36
N PRO A 85 36.96 -15.62 29.13
CA PRO A 85 36.25 -14.33 29.17
C PRO A 85 36.59 -13.58 30.48
N PRO A 86 35.77 -12.61 30.93
CA PRO A 86 34.97 -12.91 32.14
C PRO A 86 33.49 -12.47 32.06
N TYR A 87 32.74 -12.68 33.15
CA TYR A 87 31.28 -12.67 33.26
C TYR A 87 30.71 -11.43 34.02
N PHE A 88 29.36 -11.38 34.12
CA PHE A 88 28.44 -10.47 34.85
C PHE A 88 27.80 -9.33 34.01
N GLY A 89 26.48 -9.11 34.05
CA GLY A 89 25.39 -9.98 34.54
C GLY A 89 24.09 -9.28 34.97
N LEU A 90 22.97 -9.64 34.31
CA LEU A 90 21.54 -9.45 34.69
C LEU A 90 20.99 -8.02 34.87
N ILE A 91 19.90 -7.70 34.16
CA ILE A 91 18.53 -7.68 34.72
C ILE A 91 17.48 -7.70 33.60
N ASP A 92 16.45 -8.53 33.82
CA ASP A 92 15.09 -8.63 33.27
C ASP A 92 14.73 -8.03 31.89
N ALA A 93 14.24 -8.90 31.01
CA ALA A 93 13.49 -8.57 29.79
C ALA A 93 11.99 -8.89 29.97
N ALA A 94 11.12 -8.10 29.34
CA ALA A 94 9.69 -8.43 29.20
C ALA A 94 9.48 -9.33 27.96
N ILE A 95 8.49 -10.23 28.03
CA ILE A 95 8.11 -11.14 26.95
C ILE A 95 6.59 -11.17 26.83
N SER A 96 6.08 -10.88 25.63
CA SER A 96 4.82 -11.34 24.99
C SER A 96 4.47 -10.37 23.85
N ASP A 97 4.03 -10.79 22.66
CA ASP A 97 3.91 -12.14 22.10
C ASP A 97 4.30 -12.16 20.61
N LEU A 98 4.98 -13.22 20.16
CA LEU A 98 5.13 -13.56 18.75
C LEU A 98 5.18 -15.10 18.66
N LEU A 99 4.15 -15.73 18.08
CA LEU A 99 3.95 -17.18 18.14
C LEU A 99 4.71 -17.93 17.03
N LEU A 100 6.04 -18.00 17.18
CA LEU A 100 6.92 -18.92 16.45
C LEU A 100 7.72 -19.79 17.44
N HIS A 101 8.10 -21.00 17.00
CA HIS A 101 8.71 -22.16 17.71
C HIS A 101 7.72 -23.33 17.95
N ASP A 102 8.13 -24.61 17.88
CA ASP A 102 9.32 -25.29 17.34
C ASP A 102 9.02 -26.80 17.33
N GLN A 103 9.51 -27.56 16.35
CA GLN A 103 9.94 -28.97 16.53
C GLN A 103 11.03 -29.39 15.55
N SER A 104 12.25 -28.95 15.83
CA SER A 104 13.49 -29.45 15.24
C SER A 104 13.69 -30.96 15.51
N PHE A 105 13.78 -31.79 14.46
CA PHE A 105 14.14 -33.21 14.62
C PHE A 105 14.97 -33.81 13.45
N GLN A 106 16.22 -34.12 13.77
CA GLN A 106 17.15 -35.11 13.16
C GLN A 106 17.13 -35.34 11.63
N GLN A 107 18.27 -35.05 11.01
CA GLN A 107 18.65 -35.50 9.66
C GLN A 107 18.53 -37.03 9.48
N LEU A 108 18.13 -37.47 8.29
CA LEU A 108 18.72 -38.67 7.68
C LEU A 108 18.76 -38.54 6.14
N ILE A 109 19.92 -38.88 5.56
CA ILE A 109 20.30 -38.60 4.18
C ILE A 109 19.75 -39.65 3.21
N ASN A 110 19.33 -39.24 2.01
CA ASN A 110 19.49 -40.05 0.79
C ASN A 110 19.41 -39.20 -0.50
N TYR A 111 20.57 -38.74 -0.99
CA TYR A 111 20.72 -38.23 -2.36
C TYR A 111 21.04 -39.38 -3.34
N PRO A 112 20.31 -39.52 -4.46
CA PRO A 112 20.83 -40.20 -5.65
C PRO A 112 21.70 -39.21 -6.46
N PRO A 113 22.93 -39.58 -6.86
CA PRO A 113 23.84 -38.64 -7.54
C PRO A 113 23.50 -38.47 -9.03
N ARG A 114 23.66 -37.24 -9.55
CA ARG A 114 23.89 -37.01 -10.98
C ARG A 114 25.38 -37.02 -11.27
N LEU A 115 25.80 -37.82 -12.25
CA LEU A 115 27.14 -37.79 -12.83
C LEU A 115 27.09 -37.30 -14.28
N SER A 116 28.23 -36.80 -14.74
CA SER A 116 28.48 -36.03 -15.96
C SER A 116 28.05 -36.67 -17.29
N SER A 117 27.77 -35.77 -18.25
CA SER A 117 27.84 -35.91 -19.72
C SER A 117 29.17 -36.54 -20.24
N PRO A 118 29.33 -36.93 -21.54
CA PRO A 118 28.60 -36.43 -22.72
C PRO A 118 28.27 -37.43 -23.88
N ASP A 119 27.71 -36.84 -24.95
CA ASP A 119 27.81 -37.22 -26.38
C ASP A 119 26.91 -38.29 -27.06
N CYS A 120 26.75 -38.06 -28.38
CA CYS A 120 26.33 -38.97 -29.46
C CYS A 120 24.84 -39.37 -29.69
N ALA A 121 24.16 -38.53 -30.49
CA ALA A 121 23.66 -38.85 -31.85
C ALA A 121 22.42 -39.76 -32.12
N ARG A 122 21.48 -39.17 -32.90
CA ARG A 122 20.69 -39.73 -34.03
C ARG A 122 19.60 -40.82 -33.81
N CYS A 123 18.35 -40.42 -34.08
CA CYS A 123 17.27 -41.15 -34.80
C CYS A 123 16.70 -42.44 -34.12
N SER A 124 15.45 -42.91 -34.34
CA SER A 124 14.42 -42.60 -35.35
C SER A 124 12.97 -42.86 -34.84
N LYS A 125 12.01 -42.09 -35.38
CA LYS A 125 10.64 -42.46 -35.84
C LYS A 125 9.75 -43.55 -35.16
N PHE A 126 8.45 -43.22 -35.16
CA PHE A 126 7.22 -44.04 -35.26
C PHE A 126 6.42 -44.48 -34.01
N PHE A 127 5.18 -43.97 -33.97
CA PHE A 127 3.94 -44.48 -33.34
C PHE A 127 3.50 -45.86 -33.91
N PRO A 128 2.41 -46.49 -33.40
CA PRO A 128 1.82 -46.50 -32.05
C PRO A 128 1.56 -47.95 -31.53
N LEU A 129 0.92 -48.12 -30.36
CA LEU A 129 -0.25 -49.02 -30.16
C LEU A 129 -0.83 -49.01 -28.72
N ILE A 130 -2.16 -49.15 -28.65
CA ILE A 130 -3.02 -49.40 -27.48
C ILE A 130 -3.92 -50.57 -27.95
N PRO A 131 -4.14 -51.70 -27.22
CA PRO A 131 -4.87 -51.69 -25.94
C PRO A 131 -4.55 -52.81 -24.91
N LEU A 132 -5.08 -52.70 -23.68
CA LEU A 132 -6.11 -53.62 -23.11
C LEU A 132 -6.59 -53.21 -21.70
N ARG A 133 -7.66 -53.87 -21.20
CA ARG A 133 -8.31 -53.62 -19.89
C ARG A 133 -8.16 -54.81 -18.93
N SER A 134 -7.93 -54.54 -17.64
CA SER A 134 -8.25 -55.38 -16.46
C SER A 134 -7.81 -54.66 -15.16
N THR A 135 -8.22 -54.98 -13.92
CA THR A 135 -9.51 -55.41 -13.30
C THR A 135 -9.38 -55.17 -11.77
N SER A 136 -10.48 -55.23 -10.99
CA SER A 136 -10.52 -55.29 -9.50
C SER A 136 -9.97 -54.06 -8.73
N GLU A 137 -10.12 -53.95 -7.41
CA GLU A 137 -11.37 -53.84 -6.63
C GLU A 137 -11.09 -53.11 -5.29
N ARG A 138 -12.12 -52.88 -4.47
CA ARG A 138 -12.05 -52.04 -3.26
C ARG A 138 -11.19 -52.65 -2.14
N TRP A 139 -10.56 -51.78 -1.35
CA TRP A 139 -10.67 -51.81 0.12
C TRP A 139 -10.59 -50.38 0.69
N HIS A 140 -11.48 -50.04 1.62
CA HIS A 140 -11.33 -48.90 2.53
C HIS A 140 -11.03 -49.45 3.92
N VAL A 141 -10.11 -48.81 4.66
CA VAL A 141 -9.84 -49.10 6.06
C VAL A 141 -10.10 -47.83 6.87
N LEU A 142 -10.97 -47.95 7.88
CA LEU A 142 -11.30 -46.87 8.81
C LEU A 142 -10.51 -47.10 10.11
N VAL A 143 -9.82 -46.08 10.62
CA VAL A 143 -9.17 -46.13 11.94
C VAL A 143 -9.55 -44.89 12.75
N LEU A 144 -10.21 -45.11 13.88
CA LEU A 144 -10.49 -44.11 14.90
C LEU A 144 -9.53 -44.32 16.09
N PRO A 145 -8.87 -43.27 16.61
CA PRO A 145 -8.26 -43.32 17.94
C PRO A 145 -9.32 -43.05 19.02
N CYS A 146 -9.24 -43.72 20.18
CA CYS A 146 -10.19 -43.52 21.27
C CYS A 146 -9.50 -43.42 22.63
N SER A 147 -9.71 -42.28 23.30
CA SER A 147 -9.53 -42.02 24.75
C SER A 147 -8.14 -42.16 25.38
N ARG A 148 -7.78 -41.16 26.18
CA ARG A 148 -7.25 -41.37 27.54
C ARG A 148 -7.60 -40.20 28.44
N GLN A 149 -8.23 -40.48 29.57
CA GLN A 149 -8.49 -39.47 30.60
C GLN A 149 -7.24 -39.25 31.46
N LYS A 150 -7.04 -38.02 31.94
CA LYS A 150 -6.49 -37.76 33.27
C LYS A 150 -7.35 -36.70 33.96
N THR A 151 -7.72 -37.00 35.20
CA THR A 151 -8.43 -36.09 36.09
C THR A 151 -7.43 -35.29 36.92
N HIS A 152 -7.71 -34.00 37.14
CA HIS A 152 -7.51 -33.38 38.45
C HIS A 152 -8.57 -32.32 38.66
N ALA A 153 -8.98 -32.11 39.91
CA ALA A 153 -10.09 -31.24 40.28
C ALA A 153 -9.66 -30.20 41.30
N SER A 154 -10.14 -28.98 41.16
CA SER A 154 -10.35 -28.07 42.30
C SER A 154 -11.39 -27.01 41.96
N SER A 155 -12.42 -26.92 42.78
CA SER A 155 -13.29 -25.74 42.91
C SER A 155 -13.77 -25.67 44.35
N PRO A 156 -13.91 -24.45 44.88
CA PRO A 156 -15.19 -24.02 45.46
C PRO A 156 -15.59 -22.66 44.84
N SER A 157 -16.86 -22.31 44.58
CA SER A 157 -18.11 -22.47 45.36
C SER A 157 -18.07 -21.65 46.67
N ALA A 158 -19.14 -21.01 47.16
CA ALA A 158 -20.47 -20.69 46.62
C ALA A 158 -20.95 -19.37 47.34
N TYR A 159 -22.13 -18.77 47.14
CA TYR A 159 -23.40 -19.19 46.53
C TYR A 159 -24.15 -17.94 46.00
N HIS A 160 -25.19 -18.12 45.18
CA HIS A 160 -26.55 -17.71 45.60
C HIS A 160 -27.64 -18.49 44.85
N VAL A 161 -28.73 -18.80 45.55
CA VAL A 161 -29.90 -19.52 45.01
C VAL A 161 -31.15 -18.67 45.24
N GLY A 162 -32.01 -18.56 44.22
CA GLY A 162 -33.34 -17.95 44.31
C GLY A 162 -34.39 -18.85 43.63
N TRP A 163 -35.49 -19.13 44.33
CA TRP A 163 -36.61 -19.94 43.82
C TRP A 163 -37.75 -19.06 43.32
N ALA A 164 -38.40 -19.44 42.21
CA ALA A 164 -39.86 -19.32 42.00
C ALA A 164 -40.33 -20.19 40.82
N ILE A 165 -41.58 -20.66 40.84
CA ILE A 165 -42.13 -21.69 39.93
C ILE A 165 -43.30 -21.15 39.07
N SER A 166 -43.24 -21.46 37.77
CA SER A 166 -44.31 -21.63 36.75
C SER A 166 -45.56 -20.73 36.71
N ARG A 167 -45.75 -20.10 35.54
CA ARG A 167 -46.83 -20.40 34.53
C ARG A 167 -46.42 -19.73 33.20
N ALA A 168 -46.26 -20.37 32.04
CA ALA A 168 -47.01 -21.43 31.31
C ALA A 168 -48.08 -20.89 30.33
N ILE A 169 -47.71 -20.84 29.04
CA ILE A 169 -48.52 -20.89 27.80
C ILE A 169 -47.60 -21.50 26.70
N GLY A 170 -48.14 -22.26 25.74
CA GLY A 170 -47.41 -22.86 24.61
C GLY A 170 -48.00 -22.44 23.24
N PRO A 171 -47.90 -23.22 22.14
CA PRO A 171 -47.46 -24.64 22.08
C PRO A 171 -46.66 -25.07 20.82
N CYS A 172 -46.45 -26.41 20.72
CA CYS A 172 -46.30 -27.24 19.50
C CYS A 172 -44.97 -27.31 18.71
N TRP A 173 -44.51 -28.57 18.58
CA TRP A 173 -43.62 -29.10 17.53
C TRP A 173 -44.47 -29.80 16.43
N LEU A 174 -43.92 -30.07 15.23
CA LEU A 174 -43.45 -31.42 14.78
C LEU A 174 -43.24 -31.53 13.25
N VAL A 175 -42.34 -32.46 12.89
CA VAL A 175 -42.10 -33.00 11.53
C VAL A 175 -43.22 -33.97 11.12
N ASN A 176 -43.57 -34.05 9.84
CA ASN A 176 -44.07 -35.32 9.28
C ASN A 176 -43.92 -35.49 7.76
N ALA A 177 -44.17 -36.71 7.27
CA ALA A 177 -43.91 -37.17 5.90
C ALA A 177 -45.18 -37.29 5.01
N ARG A 178 -44.98 -37.78 3.78
CA ARG A 178 -45.90 -37.80 2.62
C ARG A 178 -47.25 -38.51 2.83
N CYS A 179 -48.27 -38.03 2.11
CA CYS A 179 -49.20 -38.88 1.34
C CYS A 179 -49.81 -38.16 0.11
N LEU A 180 -50.27 -38.95 -0.86
CA LEU A 180 -51.01 -38.60 -2.11
C LEU A 180 -52.55 -38.70 -1.85
N PRO A 181 -53.53 -38.38 -2.76
CA PRO A 181 -53.56 -38.70 -4.21
C PRO A 181 -54.39 -37.80 -5.20
N TRP A 182 -54.52 -38.29 -6.45
CA TRP A 182 -55.48 -37.97 -7.57
C TRP A 182 -54.97 -37.19 -8.82
N TRP A 183 -55.61 -37.51 -9.97
CA TRP A 183 -55.21 -37.39 -11.40
C TRP A 183 -55.25 -35.96 -12.01
N ILE A 184 -54.54 -35.55 -13.10
CA ILE A 184 -54.23 -36.13 -14.46
C ILE A 184 -55.47 -36.11 -15.39
N PRO A 185 -55.47 -35.66 -16.68
CA PRO A 185 -54.40 -35.68 -17.73
C PRO A 185 -54.27 -34.34 -18.56
N PRO A 186 -53.68 -34.26 -19.78
CA PRO A 186 -52.73 -35.12 -20.53
C PRO A 186 -51.44 -34.40 -21.04
N CYS A 187 -50.58 -35.15 -21.74
CA CYS A 187 -49.33 -34.77 -22.40
C CYS A 187 -49.49 -33.90 -23.68
N VAL A 188 -48.38 -33.37 -24.22
CA VAL A 188 -47.75 -33.80 -25.51
C VAL A 188 -46.41 -33.06 -25.78
N GLU A 189 -45.61 -33.66 -26.67
CA GLU A 189 -44.23 -33.38 -27.11
C GLU A 189 -43.96 -32.00 -27.73
N GLY A 190 -42.68 -31.64 -27.89
CA GLY A 190 -42.26 -30.57 -28.80
C GLY A 190 -40.87 -29.96 -28.53
N GLY A 191 -39.81 -30.53 -29.07
CA GLY A 191 -38.48 -29.88 -29.12
C GLY A 191 -38.14 -29.40 -30.54
N LEU A 192 -37.32 -28.36 -30.68
CA LEU A 192 -36.70 -27.97 -31.97
C LEU A 192 -35.42 -27.15 -31.77
N ARG A 193 -34.65 -26.95 -32.85
CA ARG A 193 -33.34 -26.27 -32.88
C ARG A 193 -33.43 -24.82 -33.38
N ALA A 194 -32.35 -24.08 -33.19
CA ALA A 194 -32.17 -22.70 -33.65
C ALA A 194 -32.15 -22.55 -35.18
N SER A 195 -32.67 -21.42 -35.68
CA SER A 195 -32.27 -20.79 -36.94
C SER A 195 -32.74 -19.32 -37.02
N ASP A 196 -31.83 -18.44 -37.44
CA ASP A 196 -32.00 -17.32 -38.37
C ASP A 196 -32.77 -16.00 -38.07
N LEU A 197 -32.02 -14.90 -38.31
CA LEU A 197 -32.38 -13.68 -39.05
C LEU A 197 -33.33 -12.60 -38.47
N ALA A 198 -32.70 -11.65 -37.77
CA ALA A 198 -32.50 -10.25 -38.21
C ALA A 198 -33.66 -9.31 -38.65
N ARG A 199 -33.59 -8.07 -38.11
CA ARG A 199 -34.23 -6.79 -38.53
C ARG A 199 -35.75 -6.63 -38.35
N MET A 200 -36.14 -5.60 -37.58
CA MET A 200 -36.99 -4.50 -38.06
C MET A 200 -36.83 -3.23 -37.21
N ARG A 201 -37.32 -2.08 -37.71
CA ARG A 201 -37.33 -0.76 -37.02
C ARG A 201 -38.72 -0.46 -36.44
N PRO A 202 -38.84 0.44 -35.44
CA PRO A 202 -40.09 0.67 -34.71
C PRO A 202 -41.12 1.53 -35.49
N SER A 203 -42.38 1.42 -35.07
CA SER A 203 -43.49 2.31 -35.42
C SER A 203 -44.05 3.02 -34.17
N SER A 204 -44.74 4.15 -34.39
CA SER A 204 -45.18 5.11 -33.37
C SER A 204 -46.64 4.94 -32.94
N CYS A 205 -46.97 5.36 -31.71
CA CYS A 205 -48.33 5.68 -31.25
C CYS A 205 -48.36 7.04 -30.53
N GLU A 206 -49.52 7.70 -30.51
CA GLU A 206 -49.69 9.11 -30.13
C GLU A 206 -50.20 9.33 -28.68
N ALA A 207 -50.26 10.61 -28.27
CA ALA A 207 -50.63 11.06 -26.92
C ALA A 207 -52.09 11.56 -26.80
N GLY A 208 -52.63 11.54 -25.57
CA GLY A 208 -53.93 12.13 -25.21
C GLY A 208 -53.82 13.57 -24.67
N LYS A 209 -54.92 14.34 -24.75
CA LYS A 209 -55.03 15.75 -24.28
C LYS A 209 -56.05 15.90 -23.17
N ILE A 210 -55.89 16.94 -22.33
CA ILE A 210 -56.93 17.49 -21.44
C ILE A 210 -56.92 19.03 -21.55
N ASN A 211 -58.10 19.67 -21.46
CA ASN A 211 -58.31 21.12 -21.60
C ASN A 211 -58.85 21.75 -20.29
N ILE A 212 -58.57 23.04 -20.05
CA ILE A 212 -59.15 23.89 -18.97
C ILE A 212 -59.49 25.29 -19.56
N PRO A 213 -60.60 25.97 -19.17
CA PRO A 213 -61.18 27.13 -19.88
C PRO A 213 -60.64 28.54 -19.46
N PRO A 214 -61.04 29.65 -20.13
CA PRO A 214 -60.29 30.92 -20.16
C PRO A 214 -60.72 32.04 -19.18
N VAL A 215 -59.96 33.14 -19.21
CA VAL A 215 -60.00 34.31 -18.30
C VAL A 215 -60.77 35.51 -18.90
N SER A 216 -61.10 36.53 -18.09
CA SER A 216 -61.55 37.86 -18.54
C SER A 216 -60.84 39.00 -17.78
N PRO A 217 -60.69 40.22 -18.35
CA PRO A 217 -59.52 41.08 -18.07
C PRO A 217 -59.81 42.32 -17.20
N GLY A 218 -58.73 42.96 -16.69
CA GLY A 218 -58.81 44.24 -15.99
C GLY A 218 -57.49 45.02 -15.85
N VAL A 219 -57.50 46.26 -16.38
CA VAL A 219 -56.60 47.40 -16.10
C VAL A 219 -55.13 47.31 -16.56
N VAL A 220 -54.67 48.39 -17.21
CA VAL A 220 -53.28 48.65 -17.62
C VAL A 220 -52.76 49.90 -16.91
N ILE A 221 -51.56 49.83 -16.30
CA ILE A 221 -50.74 51.02 -15.98
C ILE A 221 -49.29 50.71 -16.39
N ASN A 222 -48.64 51.65 -17.07
CA ASN A 222 -47.26 51.52 -17.53
C ASN A 222 -46.24 51.72 -16.40
N MET A 223 -45.24 50.85 -16.31
CA MET A 223 -43.91 51.21 -15.81
C MET A 223 -42.84 50.42 -16.57
N LYS A 224 -41.82 51.11 -17.09
CA LYS A 224 -40.71 50.46 -17.80
C LYS A 224 -39.78 49.78 -16.80
N LEU A 225 -39.59 48.47 -16.92
CA LEU A 225 -38.56 47.72 -16.20
C LEU A 225 -37.61 47.05 -17.19
N ASN A 226 -36.32 47.07 -16.89
CA ASN A 226 -35.33 46.29 -17.64
C ASN A 226 -35.46 44.83 -17.21
N VAL A 227 -35.87 43.95 -18.14
CA VAL A 227 -35.97 42.51 -17.87
C VAL A 227 -34.60 41.85 -18.10
N ALA A 228 -33.84 41.69 -17.02
CA ALA A 228 -32.80 40.67 -16.98
C ALA A 228 -33.48 39.30 -16.91
N ALA A 229 -33.55 38.59 -18.04
CA ALA A 229 -34.19 37.28 -18.11
C ALA A 229 -33.32 36.22 -17.44
N ILE A 230 -33.66 35.85 -16.20
CA ILE A 230 -33.07 34.68 -15.53
C ILE A 230 -33.66 33.43 -16.17
N SER A 231 -33.03 32.98 -17.25
CA SER A 231 -33.30 31.67 -17.84
C SER A 231 -32.78 30.58 -16.91
N ALA A 232 -33.67 30.06 -16.06
CA ALA A 232 -33.41 28.89 -15.23
C ALA A 232 -33.30 27.62 -16.11
N LEU A 233 -32.18 27.49 -16.82
CA LEU A 233 -31.79 26.25 -17.49
C LEU A 233 -31.47 25.21 -16.41
N ALA A 234 -32.40 24.30 -16.19
CA ALA A 234 -32.13 23.05 -15.50
C ALA A 234 -31.15 22.24 -16.36
N THR A 235 -29.85 22.44 -16.15
CA THR A 235 -28.80 21.59 -16.70
C THR A 235 -28.91 20.22 -16.05
N VAL A 236 -29.73 19.36 -16.64
CA VAL A 236 -29.61 17.91 -16.45
C VAL A 236 -28.23 17.54 -16.97
N ALA A 237 -27.27 17.48 -16.06
CA ALA A 237 -25.92 17.02 -16.33
C ALA A 237 -25.98 15.50 -16.56
N SER A 238 -26.46 15.10 -17.74
CA SER A 238 -26.22 13.77 -18.25
C SER A 238 -24.71 13.62 -18.38
N ALA A 239 -24.10 12.89 -17.44
CA ALA A 239 -22.71 12.50 -17.52
C ALA A 239 -22.51 11.72 -18.83
N LEU A 240 -22.01 12.41 -19.85
CA LEU A 240 -21.62 11.78 -21.09
C LEU A 240 -20.40 10.90 -20.75
N PRO A 241 -20.37 9.62 -21.16
CA PRO A 241 -19.19 8.79 -20.93
C PRO A 241 -17.98 9.49 -21.55
N HIS A 242 -16.90 9.61 -20.78
CA HIS A 242 -15.72 10.32 -21.24
C HIS A 242 -15.25 9.69 -22.55
N ARG A 243 -15.01 10.52 -23.57
CA ARG A 243 -14.86 10.05 -24.94
C ARG A 243 -13.50 9.37 -25.08
N ARG A 244 -13.46 8.03 -24.87
CA ARG A 244 -12.25 7.17 -24.95
C ARG A 244 -11.29 7.72 -25.99
N ASN A 245 -10.20 8.33 -25.52
CA ASN A 245 -9.43 9.26 -26.34
C ASN A 245 -8.43 8.47 -27.18
N GLY A 246 -8.91 7.90 -28.30
CA GLY A 246 -8.17 6.91 -29.09
C GLY A 246 -6.77 7.39 -29.50
N GLU A 247 -6.64 8.65 -29.89
CA GLU A 247 -5.36 9.28 -30.24
C GLU A 247 -4.36 9.27 -29.07
N GLN A 248 -4.83 9.47 -27.84
CA GLN A 248 -4.00 9.40 -26.63
C GLN A 248 -3.53 7.97 -26.35
N TRP A 249 -4.43 6.99 -26.44
CA TRP A 249 -4.10 5.59 -26.23
C TRP A 249 -3.17 5.04 -27.31
N ASP A 250 -3.36 5.45 -28.57
CA ASP A 250 -2.48 5.05 -29.68
C ASP A 250 -1.10 5.73 -29.57
N HIS A 251 -1.02 6.98 -29.07
CA HIS A 251 0.25 7.63 -28.71
C HIS A 251 0.99 6.85 -27.61
N ILE A 252 0.32 6.52 -26.50
CA ILE A 252 0.92 5.76 -25.40
C ILE A 252 1.38 4.38 -25.89
N ARG A 253 0.54 3.63 -26.63
CA ARG A 253 0.92 2.35 -27.26
C ARG A 253 2.09 2.50 -28.24
N SER A 254 2.23 3.64 -28.91
CA SER A 254 3.31 3.87 -29.86
C SER A 254 4.67 4.04 -29.18
N ASN A 255 4.71 4.54 -27.93
CA ASN A 255 5.94 4.85 -27.20
C ASN A 255 6.22 3.93 -25.99
N ILE A 256 5.24 3.62 -25.14
CA ILE A 256 5.43 2.75 -23.97
C ILE A 256 5.45 1.28 -24.42
N LYS A 257 6.61 0.62 -24.24
CA LYS A 257 6.83 -0.79 -24.59
C LYS A 257 7.11 -1.68 -23.38
N HIS A 258 7.66 -1.08 -22.33
CA HIS A 258 8.02 -1.74 -21.08
C HIS A 258 7.30 -1.03 -19.94
N VAL A 259 6.63 -1.78 -19.08
CA VAL A 259 6.11 -1.30 -17.80
C VAL A 259 6.83 -2.03 -16.69
N ILE A 260 7.38 -1.26 -15.75
CA ILE A 260 8.06 -1.75 -14.55
C ILE A 260 7.18 -1.36 -13.37
N TYR A 261 6.81 -2.30 -12.52
CA TYR A 261 6.00 -2.09 -11.32
C TYR A 261 6.84 -2.43 -10.11
N LEU A 262 7.13 -1.45 -9.25
CA LEU A 262 7.78 -1.63 -7.95
C LEU A 262 6.72 -1.47 -6.84
N MET A 263 6.56 -2.49 -6.01
CA MET A 263 5.61 -2.50 -4.89
C MET A 263 6.32 -2.37 -3.53
N MET A 264 6.33 -1.16 -2.98
CA MET A 264 6.86 -0.85 -1.65
C MET A 264 5.85 -1.18 -0.54
N GLU A 265 6.28 -1.09 0.71
CA GLU A 265 5.54 -1.36 1.95
C GLU A 265 5.73 -0.20 2.95
N ASN A 266 5.21 -0.26 4.17
CA ASN A 266 3.78 -0.04 4.36
C ASN A 266 3.64 1.36 4.98
N HIS A 267 3.10 2.34 4.23
CA HIS A 267 3.07 3.75 4.64
C HIS A 267 1.86 4.48 4.06
N SER A 268 1.21 5.30 4.88
CA SER A 268 0.12 6.17 4.44
C SER A 268 0.60 7.36 3.61
N PHE A 269 -0.29 7.96 2.83
CA PHE A 269 0.04 9.18 2.07
C PHE A 269 0.45 10.32 3.01
N ASP A 270 -0.34 10.64 4.04
CA ASP A 270 0.02 11.69 5.00
C ASP A 270 1.32 11.39 5.78
N ASN A 271 1.66 10.13 6.05
CA ASN A 271 2.90 9.82 6.75
C ASN A 271 4.15 10.16 5.90
N ILE A 272 4.11 9.93 4.58
CA ILE A 272 5.20 10.29 3.66
C ILE A 272 5.14 11.76 3.23
N ALA A 273 3.95 12.22 2.82
CA ALA A 273 3.72 13.47 2.08
C ALA A 273 2.95 14.55 2.86
N GLY A 274 2.58 14.28 4.12
CA GLY A 274 1.75 15.14 4.97
C GLY A 274 2.24 16.58 5.11
N TYR A 275 3.55 16.80 5.06
CA TYR A 275 4.17 18.13 5.14
C TYR A 275 4.96 18.56 3.90
N TRP A 276 4.78 17.87 2.77
CA TRP A 276 5.40 18.24 1.49
C TRP A 276 4.98 19.64 1.04
N ASP A 277 5.99 20.45 0.72
CA ASP A 277 5.92 21.91 0.68
C ASP A 277 5.81 22.48 -0.74
N PHE A 278 6.34 21.72 -1.70
CA PHE A 278 6.74 22.16 -3.05
C PHE A 278 5.63 22.30 -4.10
N HIS A 279 4.47 21.68 -3.90
CA HIS A 279 3.29 21.84 -4.76
C HIS A 279 2.15 22.41 -3.90
N PRO A 280 1.48 23.50 -4.31
CA PRO A 280 0.58 24.23 -3.43
C PRO A 280 -0.76 23.52 -3.20
N ASP A 281 -1.20 22.70 -4.16
CA ASP A 281 -2.53 22.10 -4.18
C ASP A 281 -2.59 20.65 -3.64
N ILE A 282 -1.54 20.15 -2.95
CA ILE A 282 -1.55 18.80 -2.35
C ILE A 282 -2.55 18.76 -1.20
N ASP A 283 -3.45 17.78 -1.19
CA ASP A 283 -4.38 17.51 -0.09
C ASP A 283 -3.65 16.83 1.09
N ASN A 284 -2.92 17.64 1.88
CA ASN A 284 -2.06 17.18 2.98
C ASN A 284 -2.21 17.99 4.28
N LEU A 285 -1.54 17.50 5.34
CA LEU A 285 -1.64 18.01 6.72
C LEU A 285 -1.24 19.50 6.90
N ARG A 286 -0.57 20.15 5.94
CA ARG A 286 0.05 21.49 6.14
C ARG A 286 -0.91 22.59 6.59
N ASN A 287 -2.18 22.52 6.19
CA ASN A 287 -3.17 23.59 6.42
C ASN A 287 -4.32 23.16 7.36
N ILE A 288 -4.23 21.98 7.97
CA ILE A 288 -5.28 21.39 8.81
C ILE A 288 -4.75 20.96 10.18
N SER A 289 -5.66 20.71 11.12
CA SER A 289 -5.33 20.15 12.43
C SER A 289 -5.98 18.78 12.55
N TYR A 290 -5.26 17.74 12.11
CA TYR A 290 -5.67 16.36 12.24
C TYR A 290 -5.21 15.80 13.59
N CYS A 291 -6.13 15.21 14.35
CA CYS A 291 -5.86 14.61 15.65
C CYS A 291 -6.72 13.36 15.86
N ASN A 292 -6.27 12.43 16.69
CA ASN A 292 -7.03 11.27 17.16
C ASN A 292 -7.09 11.28 18.70
N GLU A 293 -8.10 10.62 19.25
CA GLU A 293 -8.27 10.48 20.69
C GLU A 293 -7.44 9.31 21.24
N TYR A 294 -6.76 9.55 22.35
CA TYR A 294 -6.17 8.53 23.21
C TYR A 294 -7.04 8.39 24.47
N THR A 295 -7.63 7.21 24.66
CA THR A 295 -8.72 6.97 25.63
C THR A 295 -8.37 6.05 26.80
N ASN A 296 -7.15 5.49 26.85
CA ASN A 296 -6.74 4.52 27.85
C ASN A 296 -6.71 5.12 29.28
N PRO A 297 -7.49 4.59 30.25
CA PRO A 297 -7.71 5.18 31.57
C PRO A 297 -6.48 5.17 32.50
N ASN A 298 -5.38 4.53 32.10
CA ASN A 298 -4.12 4.62 32.83
C ASN A 298 -3.38 5.97 32.61
N TRP A 299 -3.76 6.75 31.59
CA TRP A 299 -3.11 8.02 31.23
C TRP A 299 -4.07 9.20 31.05
N THR A 300 -5.37 8.98 30.84
CA THR A 300 -6.38 10.05 30.86
C THR A 300 -6.65 10.52 32.30
N VAL A 301 -7.30 11.67 32.44
CA VAL A 301 -7.65 12.25 33.76
C VAL A 301 -9.14 12.56 33.77
N TRP A 302 -9.87 12.09 34.78
CA TRP A 302 -11.34 12.16 34.85
C TRP A 302 -12.07 11.55 33.63
N ASP A 303 -11.46 10.53 33.02
CA ASP A 303 -11.90 9.88 31.78
C ASP A 303 -11.97 10.82 30.55
N GLU A 304 -11.34 12.01 30.60
CA GLU A 304 -11.23 12.93 29.46
C GLU A 304 -10.13 12.45 28.47
N PRO A 305 -10.44 12.20 27.18
CA PRO A 305 -9.44 11.76 26.20
C PRO A 305 -8.32 12.77 25.96
N LEU A 306 -7.10 12.25 25.72
CA LEU A 306 -5.98 13.08 25.28
C LEU A 306 -5.98 13.14 23.75
N ASN A 307 -6.06 14.35 23.18
CA ASN A 307 -5.91 14.53 21.73
C ASN A 307 -4.43 14.48 21.34
N ILE A 308 -4.06 13.50 20.52
CA ILE A 308 -2.73 13.41 19.90
C ILE A 308 -2.90 13.86 18.45
N CYS A 309 -2.15 14.89 18.07
CA CYS A 309 -2.27 15.53 16.76
C CYS A 309 -1.09 15.20 15.85
N ALA A 310 -1.35 15.20 14.54
CA ALA A 310 -0.33 15.02 13.53
C ALA A 310 0.74 16.11 13.58
N ALA A 311 1.98 15.72 13.34
CA ALA A 311 3.14 16.61 13.33
C ALA A 311 4.23 16.07 12.39
N PRO A 312 5.08 16.94 11.82
CA PRO A 312 6.28 16.52 11.10
C PRO A 312 7.36 16.00 12.06
N PHE A 313 8.44 15.46 11.47
CA PHE A 313 9.65 14.98 12.16
C PHE A 313 9.51 13.62 12.87
N GLU A 314 8.85 12.65 12.23
CA GLU A 314 8.96 11.23 12.62
C GLU A 314 10.42 10.71 12.55
N THR A 315 10.76 9.62 13.26
CA THR A 315 12.10 9.01 13.24
C THR A 315 12.36 8.21 11.96
N GLU A 316 13.63 7.88 11.69
CA GLU A 316 14.02 7.19 10.44
C GLU A 316 13.49 5.75 10.38
N VAL A 317 13.36 5.15 11.56
CA VAL A 317 12.90 3.79 11.80
C VAL A 317 11.63 3.86 12.67
N PRO A 318 10.52 3.22 12.27
CA PRO A 318 9.33 3.10 13.12
C PRO A 318 9.62 2.34 14.43
N LEU A 319 8.96 2.71 15.53
CA LEU A 319 9.21 2.11 16.85
C LEU A 319 8.81 0.63 16.93
N THR A 320 7.69 0.30 16.30
CA THR A 320 7.12 -1.05 16.15
C THR A 320 6.36 -1.10 14.83
N ASP A 321 6.07 -2.30 14.36
CA ASP A 321 5.04 -2.52 13.35
C ASP A 321 3.63 -2.18 13.91
N PRO A 322 2.91 -1.19 13.36
CA PRO A 322 1.55 -0.86 13.82
C PRO A 322 0.51 -1.89 13.37
N ASP A 323 -0.74 -1.77 13.83
CA ASP A 323 -1.77 -2.69 13.34
C ASP A 323 -2.29 -2.32 11.95
N HIS A 324 -2.17 -3.25 11.02
CA HIS A 324 -2.67 -3.10 9.65
C HIS A 324 -3.56 -4.29 9.20
N ASN A 325 -3.97 -5.15 10.15
CA ASN A 325 -4.93 -6.23 9.91
C ASN A 325 -6.34 -5.68 9.66
N PHE A 326 -7.20 -6.40 8.93
CA PHE A 326 -8.46 -5.84 8.40
C PHE A 326 -9.47 -5.38 9.47
N ALA A 327 -9.57 -6.09 10.60
CA ALA A 327 -10.38 -5.63 11.73
C ALA A 327 -9.77 -4.38 12.38
N GLY A 328 -8.44 -4.34 12.50
CA GLY A 328 -7.66 -3.19 12.96
C GLY A 328 -7.91 -1.96 12.10
N THR A 329 -7.56 -2.02 10.82
CA THR A 329 -7.77 -0.96 9.82
C THR A 329 -9.25 -0.53 9.71
N SER A 330 -10.20 -1.45 9.85
CA SER A 330 -11.62 -1.08 9.95
C SER A 330 -11.94 -0.29 11.22
N TYR A 331 -11.29 -0.57 12.34
CA TYR A 331 -11.36 0.27 13.54
C TYR A 331 -10.65 1.61 13.37
N GLU A 332 -9.51 1.68 12.69
CA GLU A 332 -8.81 2.95 12.45
C GLU A 332 -9.64 3.94 11.63
N ILE A 333 -10.23 3.46 10.53
CA ILE A 333 -11.03 4.25 9.59
C ILE A 333 -12.39 4.65 10.20
N PHE A 334 -13.05 3.75 10.97
CA PHE A 334 -14.46 3.93 11.41
C PHE A 334 -14.68 4.02 12.94
N ARG A 335 -13.65 3.76 13.76
CA ARG A 335 -13.76 3.42 15.21
C ARG A 335 -14.75 2.28 15.50
N LYS A 336 -14.81 1.31 14.58
CA LYS A 336 -15.72 0.15 14.62
C LYS A 336 -15.07 -1.09 14.01
N TRP A 337 -15.08 -2.20 14.75
CA TRP A 337 -14.65 -3.52 14.27
C TRP A 337 -15.55 -4.11 13.17
N GLN A 338 -16.83 -3.72 13.15
CA GLN A 338 -17.81 -4.10 12.14
C GLN A 338 -18.54 -2.85 11.62
N PRO A 339 -17.93 -2.06 10.72
CA PRO A 339 -18.60 -0.94 10.09
C PRO A 339 -19.60 -1.44 9.05
N THR A 340 -20.74 -0.77 8.95
CA THR A 340 -21.80 -1.04 7.97
C THR A 340 -21.68 -0.10 6.77
N LYS A 341 -22.41 -0.39 5.68
CA LYS A 341 -22.51 0.50 4.50
C LYS A 341 -23.06 1.92 4.79
N ASP A 342 -23.70 2.10 5.94
CA ASP A 342 -24.31 3.36 6.38
C ASP A 342 -23.40 4.11 7.39
N ASP A 343 -22.24 3.53 7.74
CA ASP A 343 -21.22 4.17 8.57
C ASP A 343 -20.28 5.05 7.74
N VAL A 344 -19.93 6.21 8.31
CA VAL A 344 -19.06 7.20 7.67
C VAL A 344 -17.62 7.01 8.17
N PRO A 345 -16.63 6.90 7.28
CA PRO A 345 -15.23 6.89 7.66
C PRO A 345 -14.88 8.23 8.35
N ASN A 346 -14.28 8.15 9.54
CA ASN A 346 -13.97 9.29 10.40
C ASN A 346 -12.48 9.46 10.68
N MET A 347 -11.65 8.48 10.30
CA MET A 347 -10.19 8.49 10.45
C MET A 347 -9.74 8.76 11.90
N GLY A 348 -10.55 8.39 12.88
CA GLY A 348 -10.35 8.78 14.28
C GLY A 348 -9.67 7.73 15.16
N GLY A 349 -9.38 6.54 14.64
CA GLY A 349 -9.07 5.35 15.44
C GLY A 349 -7.61 4.91 15.52
N PHE A 350 -6.67 5.50 14.78
CA PHE A 350 -5.28 5.03 14.68
C PHE A 350 -4.55 5.05 16.05
N ILE A 351 -4.64 6.16 16.77
CA ILE A 351 -4.01 6.30 18.11
C ILE A 351 -4.67 5.37 19.15
N GLU A 352 -5.98 5.19 19.06
CA GLU A 352 -6.75 4.30 19.93
C GLU A 352 -6.40 2.82 19.64
N ARG A 353 -6.26 2.46 18.36
CA ARG A 353 -5.81 1.14 17.90
C ARG A 353 -4.41 0.82 18.42
N GLN A 354 -3.45 1.72 18.23
CA GLN A 354 -2.05 1.55 18.64
C GLN A 354 -1.89 1.48 20.17
N SER A 355 -2.72 2.19 20.93
CA SER A 355 -2.73 2.08 22.40
C SER A 355 -3.34 0.76 22.87
N GLU A 356 -4.42 0.29 22.25
CA GLU A 356 -5.12 -0.94 22.65
C GLU A 356 -4.28 -2.19 22.35
N LYS A 357 -3.75 -2.35 21.13
CA LYS A 357 -3.03 -3.57 20.71
C LYS A 357 -1.75 -3.81 21.50
N TYR A 358 -0.98 -2.74 21.72
CA TYR A 358 0.38 -2.80 22.28
C TYR A 358 0.46 -2.27 23.72
N ALA A 359 -0.67 -1.98 24.36
CA ALA A 359 -0.77 -1.33 25.67
C ALA A 359 0.04 -0.01 25.79
N SER A 360 0.29 0.65 24.65
CA SER A 360 1.30 1.70 24.52
C SER A 360 0.89 3.03 25.18
N SER A 361 1.86 3.76 25.73
CA SER A 361 1.66 5.10 26.32
C SER A 361 1.36 6.16 25.26
N PRO A 362 0.83 7.34 25.61
CA PRO A 362 0.57 8.42 24.64
C PRO A 362 1.80 8.81 23.81
N GLY A 363 3.01 8.70 24.38
CA GLY A 363 4.26 8.94 23.65
C GLY A 363 4.54 7.85 22.61
N GLU A 364 4.41 6.59 23.01
CA GLU A 364 4.68 5.41 22.18
C GLU A 364 3.59 5.16 21.12
N SER A 365 2.35 5.60 21.33
CA SER A 365 1.32 5.58 20.28
C SER A 365 1.54 6.70 19.25
N SER A 366 2.21 7.80 19.63
CA SER A 366 2.19 9.04 18.83
C SER A 366 2.87 8.99 17.45
N PHE A 367 3.64 7.95 17.13
CA PHE A 367 4.30 7.85 15.82
C PHE A 367 3.34 7.53 14.67
N VAL A 368 2.25 6.79 14.93
CA VAL A 368 1.31 6.40 13.85
C VAL A 368 0.59 7.59 13.22
N ILE A 369 0.43 8.72 13.91
CA ILE A 369 -0.21 9.94 13.38
C ILE A 369 0.78 11.01 12.90
N LYS A 370 2.09 10.78 13.03
CA LYS A 370 3.11 11.73 12.56
C LYS A 370 3.51 11.43 11.13
N ALA A 371 4.29 12.34 10.58
CA ALA A 371 4.81 12.27 9.23
C ALA A 371 6.32 12.56 9.18
N TYR A 372 6.95 11.98 8.16
CA TYR A 372 8.32 12.30 7.77
C TYR A 372 8.43 13.78 7.36
N ASP A 373 9.64 14.34 7.54
CA ASP A 373 9.98 15.66 6.99
C ASP A 373 10.65 15.53 5.62
N GLU A 374 10.67 16.61 4.84
CA GLU A 374 11.15 16.60 3.44
C GLU A 374 12.59 16.09 3.23
N LYS A 375 13.40 16.01 4.29
CA LYS A 375 14.77 15.47 4.17
C LYS A 375 14.80 13.95 4.18
N LYS A 376 13.88 13.32 4.91
CA LYS A 376 13.77 11.87 5.07
C LYS A 376 13.07 11.20 3.88
N THR A 377 12.26 11.97 3.15
CA THR A 377 11.55 11.56 1.92
C THR A 377 12.09 12.30 0.69
N ALA A 378 13.40 12.60 0.68
CA ALA A 378 14.00 13.50 -0.31
C ALA A 378 14.03 12.91 -1.73
N THR A 379 14.25 11.60 -1.88
CA THR A 379 14.21 10.91 -3.18
C THR A 379 12.76 10.80 -3.69
N LEU A 380 11.78 10.51 -2.83
CA LEU A 380 10.35 10.50 -3.18
C LEU A 380 9.86 11.90 -3.60
N ILE A 381 10.31 12.94 -2.91
CA ILE A 381 10.08 14.35 -3.28
C ILE A 381 10.72 14.69 -4.63
N GLU A 382 11.92 14.20 -4.92
CA GLU A 382 12.56 14.43 -6.22
C GLU A 382 11.80 13.72 -7.35
N VAL A 383 11.31 12.49 -7.12
CA VAL A 383 10.40 11.80 -8.05
C VAL A 383 9.14 12.62 -8.30
N ALA A 384 8.46 13.07 -7.24
CA ALA A 384 7.23 13.88 -7.35
C ALA A 384 7.45 15.20 -8.10
N LYS A 385 8.54 15.93 -7.79
CA LYS A 385 8.92 17.17 -8.47
C LYS A 385 9.25 16.98 -9.95
N ASN A 386 9.73 15.80 -10.35
CA ASN A 386 10.17 15.55 -11.73
C ASN A 386 9.16 14.79 -12.60
N PHE A 387 8.15 14.14 -12.03
CA PHE A 387 7.16 13.33 -12.76
C PHE A 387 5.74 13.53 -12.20
N ALA A 388 4.92 12.47 -12.12
CA ALA A 388 3.56 12.52 -11.58
C ALA A 388 3.41 11.71 -10.28
N PHE A 389 2.55 12.20 -9.40
CA PHE A 389 2.21 11.57 -8.12
C PHE A 389 0.75 11.83 -7.75
N TRP A 390 0.17 10.96 -6.93
CA TRP A 390 -1.21 11.10 -6.44
C TRP A 390 -1.26 11.63 -5.01
N ASP A 391 -2.31 12.40 -4.68
CA ASP A 391 -2.80 12.62 -3.32
C ASP A 391 -4.20 12.00 -3.08
N SER A 392 -4.71 11.26 -4.07
CA SER A 392 -6.09 10.73 -4.12
C SER A 392 -6.16 9.21 -4.29
N TYR A 393 -5.05 8.51 -4.06
CA TYR A 393 -4.87 7.09 -4.33
C TYR A 393 -5.02 6.27 -3.06
N PHE A 394 -5.93 5.28 -3.07
CA PHE A 394 -6.31 4.49 -1.90
C PHE A 394 -5.88 3.03 -2.03
N ALA A 395 -5.50 2.41 -0.92
CA ALA A 395 -5.37 0.97 -0.82
C ALA A 395 -6.71 0.31 -1.20
N GLU A 396 -6.67 -0.74 -2.02
CA GLU A 396 -7.90 -1.37 -2.56
C GLU A 396 -8.72 -2.09 -1.47
N HIS A 397 -8.05 -2.47 -0.38
CA HIS A 397 -8.58 -3.18 0.78
C HIS A 397 -8.16 -2.51 2.09
N PRO A 398 -9.07 -2.33 3.07
CA PRO A 398 -8.74 -1.82 4.40
C PRO A 398 -8.11 -2.94 5.25
N GLY A 399 -6.84 -3.26 4.98
CA GLY A 399 -6.09 -4.36 5.59
C GLY A 399 -4.72 -4.56 4.90
N PRO A 400 -4.04 -5.70 5.12
CA PRO A 400 -2.58 -5.77 5.01
C PRO A 400 -2.04 -6.16 3.62
N THR A 401 -0.71 -6.09 3.49
CA THR A 401 0.17 -6.47 2.36
C THR A 401 -0.45 -7.46 1.37
N ASN A 402 -0.62 -8.73 1.77
CA ASN A 402 -0.96 -9.83 0.87
C ASN A 402 -2.35 -9.68 0.23
N THR A 403 -3.26 -8.94 0.89
CA THR A 403 -4.57 -8.64 0.33
C THR A 403 -4.52 -7.48 -0.67
N ASN A 404 -3.75 -6.43 -0.41
CA ASN A 404 -3.59 -5.33 -1.36
C ASN A 404 -2.74 -5.73 -2.57
N ARG A 405 -1.70 -6.55 -2.41
CA ARG A 405 -0.91 -7.14 -3.52
C ARG A 405 -1.73 -8.06 -4.44
N GLN A 406 -2.62 -8.89 -3.89
CA GLN A 406 -3.59 -9.66 -4.71
C GLN A 406 -4.54 -8.74 -5.48
N PHE A 407 -5.06 -7.68 -4.86
CA PHE A 407 -5.87 -6.69 -5.57
C PHE A 407 -5.07 -5.99 -6.69
N ALA A 408 -3.80 -5.64 -6.45
CA ALA A 408 -2.90 -5.06 -7.44
C ALA A 408 -2.57 -5.97 -8.62
N THR A 409 -2.69 -7.30 -8.46
CA THR A 409 -2.28 -8.28 -9.48
C THR A 409 -3.41 -9.14 -10.05
N SER A 410 -4.64 -9.12 -9.52
CA SER A 410 -5.83 -9.73 -10.14
C SER A 410 -7.15 -8.97 -9.96
N GLY A 411 -7.21 -7.95 -9.10
CA GLY A 411 -8.46 -7.29 -8.73
C GLY A 411 -9.39 -8.10 -7.82
N SER A 412 -8.88 -9.12 -7.13
CA SER A 412 -9.59 -9.82 -6.05
C SER A 412 -8.63 -10.56 -5.13
N THR A 413 -8.97 -10.64 -3.84
CA THR A 413 -8.29 -11.46 -2.82
C THR A 413 -8.87 -12.87 -2.68
N CYS A 414 -9.84 -13.25 -3.53
CA CYS A 414 -10.56 -14.53 -3.40
C CYS A 414 -11.21 -14.76 -2.02
N GLY A 415 -11.58 -13.68 -1.32
CA GLY A 415 -12.19 -13.73 0.01
C GLY A 415 -11.21 -13.64 1.19
N PHE A 416 -9.90 -13.53 0.95
CA PHE A 416 -8.94 -13.26 2.04
C PHE A 416 -9.04 -11.81 2.50
N VAL A 417 -8.82 -11.59 3.80
CA VAL A 417 -8.91 -10.26 4.44
C VAL A 417 -7.68 -9.87 5.25
N ASP A 418 -6.83 -10.82 5.65
CA ASP A 418 -5.60 -10.58 6.42
C ASP A 418 -4.39 -11.22 5.71
N ASN A 419 -3.19 -11.01 6.26
CA ASN A 419 -1.98 -11.69 5.79
C ASN A 419 -2.11 -13.20 6.08
N THR A 420 -2.18 -14.00 5.01
CA THR A 420 -2.23 -15.47 5.06
C THR A 420 -1.13 -16.08 4.21
N TYR A 421 -0.82 -17.36 4.43
CA TYR A 421 0.40 -18.03 3.97
C TYR A 421 0.60 -18.18 2.46
N GLN A 422 -0.33 -17.73 1.61
CA GLN A 422 -0.24 -17.88 0.15
C GLN A 422 0.80 -16.99 -0.54
N ALA A 423 1.30 -15.94 0.13
CA ALA A 423 2.50 -15.20 -0.32
C ALA A 423 3.78 -16.02 -0.07
N ALA A 424 4.03 -16.38 1.20
CA ALA A 424 5.02 -17.36 1.65
C ALA A 424 4.74 -18.81 1.15
N GLY A 425 3.82 -18.97 0.21
CA GLY A 425 3.31 -20.25 -0.27
C GLY A 425 4.37 -21.07 -0.98
N TRP A 426 5.44 -20.44 -1.47
CA TRP A 426 6.58 -21.12 -2.08
C TRP A 426 7.27 -22.06 -1.07
N TYR A 427 7.52 -21.57 0.13
CA TYR A 427 8.26 -22.28 1.18
C TYR A 427 7.37 -23.29 1.93
N ALA A 428 6.08 -22.98 2.08
CA ALA A 428 5.11 -23.85 2.74
C ALA A 428 4.25 -24.70 1.78
N ASN A 429 4.53 -24.65 0.46
CA ASN A 429 3.85 -25.40 -0.61
C ASN A 429 2.31 -25.22 -0.61
N TYR A 430 1.84 -23.97 -0.47
CA TYR A 430 0.42 -23.64 -0.55
C TYR A 430 -0.06 -23.56 -2.01
N THR A 431 -1.20 -24.20 -2.28
CA THR A 431 -1.86 -24.12 -3.60
C THR A 431 -2.44 -22.72 -3.79
N GLY A 432 -2.04 -22.05 -4.86
CA GLY A 432 -2.45 -20.68 -5.17
C GLY A 432 -3.94 -20.56 -5.53
N THR A 433 -4.38 -19.31 -5.66
CA THR A 433 -5.77 -18.96 -5.90
C THR A 433 -6.23 -19.21 -7.33
N THR A 434 -7.55 -19.31 -7.52
CA THR A 434 -8.20 -19.57 -8.82
C THR A 434 -9.53 -18.80 -9.01
N CYS A 435 -9.87 -17.80 -8.17
CA CYS A 435 -11.16 -17.10 -8.29
C CYS A 435 -11.17 -16.04 -9.41
N ALA A 436 -10.00 -15.47 -9.71
CA ALA A 436 -9.82 -14.38 -10.65
C ALA A 436 -8.55 -14.61 -11.47
N THR A 437 -8.58 -14.21 -12.75
CA THR A 437 -7.40 -14.19 -13.62
C THR A 437 -6.45 -13.10 -13.16
N SER A 438 -5.18 -13.45 -12.96
CA SER A 438 -4.13 -12.49 -12.63
C SER A 438 -3.57 -11.80 -13.87
N ILE A 439 -2.91 -10.67 -13.68
CA ILE A 439 -2.14 -9.97 -14.71
C ILE A 439 -1.13 -10.91 -15.39
N PHE A 440 -0.50 -11.78 -14.62
CA PHE A 440 0.47 -12.79 -15.08
C PHE A 440 -0.15 -13.82 -16.05
N GLU A 441 -1.39 -14.26 -15.80
CA GLU A 441 -2.16 -15.08 -16.74
C GLU A 441 -2.61 -14.25 -17.96
N ALA A 442 -3.20 -13.07 -17.74
CA ALA A 442 -3.74 -12.21 -18.81
C ALA A 442 -2.67 -11.79 -19.84
N LEU A 443 -1.47 -11.43 -19.38
CA LEU A 443 -0.30 -11.14 -20.22
C LEU A 443 0.15 -12.36 -21.01
N SER A 444 0.20 -13.54 -20.38
CA SER A 444 0.58 -14.80 -21.04
C SER A 444 -0.40 -15.18 -22.14
N ASN A 445 -1.71 -15.02 -21.90
CA ASN A 445 -2.77 -15.27 -22.88
C ASN A 445 -2.68 -14.31 -24.10
N LYS A 446 -2.00 -13.17 -23.95
CA LYS A 446 -1.71 -12.20 -25.02
C LYS A 446 -0.30 -12.35 -25.61
N ASN A 447 0.50 -13.33 -25.15
CA ASN A 447 1.91 -13.54 -25.49
C ASN A 447 2.84 -12.36 -25.13
N ILE A 448 2.46 -11.55 -24.13
CA ILE A 448 3.26 -10.43 -23.63
C ILE A 448 4.28 -10.98 -22.63
N THR A 449 5.56 -10.64 -22.82
CA THR A 449 6.62 -11.15 -21.95
C THR A 449 6.56 -10.49 -20.57
N TRP A 450 6.74 -11.29 -19.51
CA TRP A 450 6.80 -10.80 -18.14
C TRP A 450 7.74 -11.62 -17.27
N LYS A 451 8.21 -11.02 -16.16
CA LYS A 451 8.86 -11.71 -15.03
C LYS A 451 8.41 -11.08 -13.71
N ASN A 452 8.36 -11.90 -12.66
CA ASN A 452 8.33 -11.43 -11.27
C ASN A 452 9.78 -11.48 -10.76
N TYR A 453 10.30 -10.34 -10.37
CA TYR A 453 11.58 -10.17 -9.70
C TYR A 453 11.28 -10.10 -8.18
N TYR A 454 12.03 -10.82 -7.37
CA TYR A 454 11.85 -10.84 -5.91
C TYR A 454 13.19 -10.95 -5.19
N GLU A 455 13.32 -10.31 -4.03
CA GLU A 455 14.51 -10.41 -3.17
C GLU A 455 14.40 -11.63 -2.24
N THR A 456 13.37 -11.65 -1.38
CA THR A 456 13.20 -12.64 -0.30
C THR A 456 11.97 -13.54 -0.47
N ASP A 457 10.88 -13.27 0.25
CA ASP A 457 9.79 -14.21 0.53
C ASP A 457 8.44 -13.82 -0.10
N ILE A 458 8.18 -12.52 -0.31
CA ILE A 458 7.01 -12.05 -1.05
C ILE A 458 7.22 -12.22 -2.55
N VAL A 459 6.48 -13.16 -3.15
CA VAL A 459 6.49 -13.43 -4.60
C VAL A 459 5.05 -13.40 -5.12
N ASP A 460 4.53 -12.23 -5.48
CA ASP A 460 3.09 -12.02 -5.75
C ASP A 460 2.55 -12.91 -6.88
N ALA A 461 3.35 -13.17 -7.92
CA ALA A 461 2.95 -14.09 -8.98
C ALA A 461 2.71 -15.52 -8.47
N TYR A 462 3.40 -15.97 -7.42
CA TYR A 462 3.23 -17.32 -6.85
C TYR A 462 1.85 -17.51 -6.17
N MET A 463 1.20 -16.42 -5.74
CA MET A 463 -0.12 -16.46 -5.10
C MET A 463 -1.20 -17.09 -5.99
N TYR A 464 -0.97 -17.20 -7.31
CA TYR A 464 -1.94 -17.68 -8.30
C TYR A 464 -1.60 -19.08 -8.81
N LYS A 465 -2.55 -20.03 -8.72
CA LYS A 465 -2.31 -21.41 -9.17
C LYS A 465 -1.95 -21.51 -10.66
N TRP A 466 -2.49 -20.61 -11.49
CA TRP A 466 -2.13 -20.57 -12.91
C TRP A 466 -0.61 -20.41 -13.11
N VAL A 467 0.03 -19.55 -12.31
CA VAL A 467 1.49 -19.33 -12.37
C VAL A 467 2.24 -20.54 -11.84
N GLN A 468 1.80 -21.10 -10.70
CA GLN A 468 2.37 -22.33 -10.12
C GLN A 468 2.39 -23.50 -11.11
N ASP A 469 1.33 -23.65 -11.91
CA ASP A 469 1.18 -24.72 -12.90
C ASP A 469 1.90 -24.44 -14.24
N ASN A 470 2.09 -23.17 -14.65
CA ASN A 470 2.43 -22.83 -16.05
C ASN A 470 3.61 -21.83 -16.25
N ALA A 471 4.06 -21.10 -15.23
CA ALA A 471 4.98 -19.96 -15.41
C ALA A 471 6.02 -19.77 -14.30
N MET A 472 6.32 -20.83 -13.53
CA MET A 472 7.35 -20.83 -12.48
C MET A 472 8.76 -20.47 -12.98
N ASP A 473 9.03 -20.59 -14.28
CA ASP A 473 10.28 -20.16 -14.94
C ASP A 473 10.45 -18.63 -15.03
N ARG A 474 9.40 -17.86 -14.70
CA ARG A 474 9.36 -16.39 -14.76
C ARG A 474 9.44 -15.72 -13.40
N LEU A 475 9.50 -16.51 -12.33
CA LEU A 475 9.75 -16.06 -10.97
C LEU A 475 11.26 -16.16 -10.77
N VAL A 476 11.93 -15.01 -10.70
CA VAL A 476 13.39 -14.90 -10.67
C VAL A 476 13.83 -13.97 -9.56
N HIS A 477 15.03 -14.21 -9.04
CA HIS A 477 15.63 -13.33 -8.06
C HIS A 477 15.89 -11.91 -8.63
N SER A 478 15.84 -10.88 -7.79
CA SER A 478 15.87 -9.46 -8.16
C SER A 478 17.13 -9.05 -8.94
N ASP A 479 18.29 -9.61 -8.60
CA ASP A 479 19.56 -9.45 -9.32
C ASP A 479 19.46 -9.73 -10.85
N GLN A 480 18.47 -10.51 -11.29
CA GLN A 480 18.17 -10.74 -12.71
C GLN A 480 17.57 -9.52 -13.41
N PHE A 481 16.87 -8.61 -12.70
CA PHE A 481 16.33 -7.37 -13.28
C PHE A 481 17.46 -6.51 -13.84
N TYR A 482 18.53 -6.36 -13.07
CA TYR A 482 19.69 -5.57 -13.44
C TYR A 482 20.49 -6.22 -14.59
N ARG A 483 20.62 -7.56 -14.58
CA ARG A 483 21.14 -8.30 -15.76
C ARG A 483 20.27 -8.10 -17.00
N ASP A 484 18.95 -8.17 -16.87
CA ASP A 484 18.02 -7.99 -17.99
C ASP A 484 18.07 -6.56 -18.58
N LEU A 485 18.40 -5.55 -17.77
CA LEU A 485 18.67 -4.18 -18.23
C LEU A 485 20.01 -4.08 -19.00
N GLU A 486 21.08 -4.73 -18.50
CA GLU A 486 22.42 -4.69 -19.10
C GLU A 486 22.54 -5.55 -20.38
N GLU A 487 22.07 -6.79 -20.35
CA GLU A 487 21.98 -7.67 -21.52
C GLU A 487 20.93 -7.17 -22.53
N GLY A 488 19.97 -6.37 -22.05
CA GLY A 488 18.91 -5.82 -22.87
C GLY A 488 17.87 -6.87 -23.26
N THR A 489 17.47 -7.68 -22.29
CA THR A 489 16.50 -8.78 -22.35
C THR A 489 15.25 -8.53 -21.49
N LEU A 490 15.12 -7.33 -20.89
CA LEU A 490 13.98 -6.90 -20.06
C LEU A 490 12.63 -7.23 -20.73
N PRO A 491 11.69 -7.87 -20.01
CA PRO A 491 10.36 -8.20 -20.52
C PRO A 491 9.49 -6.94 -20.67
N GLN A 492 8.34 -7.09 -21.34
CA GLN A 492 7.37 -5.99 -21.50
C GLN A 492 6.69 -5.61 -20.18
N PHE A 493 6.53 -6.55 -19.24
CA PHE A 493 6.07 -6.29 -17.88
C PHE A 493 7.06 -6.84 -16.85
N SER A 494 7.70 -5.95 -16.09
CA SER A 494 8.59 -6.31 -14.98
C SER A 494 7.88 -5.98 -13.67
N TYR A 495 7.56 -6.99 -12.87
CA TYR A 495 6.97 -6.79 -11.55
C TYR A 495 8.04 -7.07 -10.49
N TYR A 496 8.31 -6.12 -9.59
CA TYR A 496 9.43 -6.14 -8.64
C TYR A 496 8.89 -6.09 -7.20
N ASN A 497 9.18 -7.15 -6.44
CA ASN A 497 8.98 -7.21 -4.99
C ASN A 497 10.33 -6.93 -4.29
N PRO A 498 10.41 -5.95 -3.36
CA PRO A 498 11.57 -5.69 -2.50
C PRO A 498 11.78 -6.81 -1.46
N GLU A 499 12.75 -6.65 -0.55
CA GLU A 499 12.84 -7.52 0.64
C GLU A 499 11.69 -7.18 1.58
N CYS A 500 10.90 -8.17 2.00
CA CYS A 500 10.17 -8.06 3.26
C CYS A 500 11.07 -8.63 4.37
N CYS A 501 11.19 -8.02 5.54
CA CYS A 501 10.44 -6.85 6.05
C CYS A 501 11.32 -5.87 6.85
N THR A 502 12.64 -5.88 6.64
CA THR A 502 13.62 -5.31 7.58
C THR A 502 14.70 -4.44 6.93
N ILE A 503 14.87 -4.51 5.61
CA ILE A 503 15.98 -3.95 4.85
C ILE A 503 15.55 -2.77 3.98
N ASP A 504 14.76 -2.99 2.91
CA ASP A 504 14.54 -1.96 1.86
C ASP A 504 13.12 -1.80 1.30
N SER A 505 12.13 -2.61 1.70
CA SER A 505 10.72 -2.42 1.34
C SER A 505 10.06 -1.16 1.89
N MET A 506 10.62 -0.57 2.95
CA MET A 506 9.93 0.38 3.85
C MET A 506 8.81 -0.25 4.72
N HIS A 507 8.67 -1.58 4.78
CA HIS A 507 7.83 -2.21 5.81
C HIS A 507 8.36 -1.85 7.21
N PRO A 508 7.52 -1.45 8.19
CA PRO A 508 7.95 -1.27 9.58
C PRO A 508 8.57 -2.56 10.16
N THR A 509 9.78 -2.59 10.73
CA THR A 509 10.66 -1.49 11.15
C THR A 509 11.95 -1.37 10.31
N SER A 510 11.89 -1.66 9.01
CA SER A 510 12.92 -1.22 8.06
C SER A 510 13.01 0.32 8.02
N ASN A 511 14.11 0.86 7.47
CA ASN A 511 14.37 2.31 7.49
C ASN A 511 14.05 2.98 6.14
N MET A 512 13.48 4.18 6.20
CA MET A 512 13.07 4.98 5.04
C MET A 512 14.19 5.18 4.00
N ALA A 513 15.41 5.46 4.47
CA ALA A 513 16.54 5.76 3.59
C ALA A 513 17.08 4.54 2.82
N SER A 514 16.85 3.30 3.27
CA SER A 514 17.11 2.10 2.47
C SER A 514 16.14 1.99 1.28
N GLY A 515 14.84 2.21 1.52
CA GLY A 515 13.83 2.15 0.45
C GLY A 515 13.99 3.27 -0.57
N GLU A 516 14.31 4.49 -0.12
CA GLU A 516 14.71 5.58 -1.02
C GLU A 516 15.96 5.17 -1.85
N GLN A 517 16.86 4.37 -1.28
CA GLN A 517 18.05 3.87 -1.95
C GLN A 517 17.75 2.75 -2.96
N LEU A 518 16.78 1.86 -2.72
CA LEU A 518 16.23 0.93 -3.71
C LEU A 518 15.58 1.68 -4.88
N ILE A 519 14.64 2.58 -4.58
CA ILE A 519 13.91 3.39 -5.56
C ILE A 519 14.91 4.16 -6.43
N LYS A 520 15.92 4.79 -5.80
CA LYS A 520 17.02 5.43 -6.51
C LYS A 520 17.77 4.46 -7.42
N HIS A 521 18.14 3.27 -6.95
CA HIS A 521 18.97 2.37 -7.74
C HIS A 521 18.21 1.80 -8.94
N LEU A 522 16.95 1.42 -8.76
CA LEU A 522 16.06 1.01 -9.85
C LEU A 522 15.89 2.14 -10.86
N TYR A 523 15.67 3.38 -10.42
CA TYR A 523 15.61 4.54 -11.31
C TYR A 523 16.92 4.75 -12.08
N ASP A 524 18.06 4.89 -11.39
CA ASP A 524 19.37 5.15 -12.00
C ASP A 524 19.73 4.04 -13.03
N ALA A 525 19.40 2.77 -12.74
CA ALA A 525 19.63 1.65 -13.63
C ALA A 525 18.75 1.72 -14.89
N VAL A 526 17.44 1.95 -14.75
CA VAL A 526 16.50 2.07 -15.88
C VAL A 526 16.81 3.32 -16.71
N ARG A 527 17.13 4.45 -16.07
CA ARG A 527 17.47 5.74 -16.69
C ARG A 527 18.76 5.72 -17.51
N LYS A 528 19.70 4.84 -17.14
CA LYS A 528 20.95 4.52 -17.87
C LYS A 528 20.73 3.50 -18.99
N SER A 529 19.70 2.67 -18.90
CA SER A 529 19.44 1.57 -19.84
C SER A 529 18.92 2.06 -21.21
N LYS A 530 18.96 1.16 -22.21
CA LYS A 530 18.35 1.41 -23.53
C LYS A 530 16.81 1.57 -23.51
N TYR A 531 16.16 1.34 -22.36
CA TYR A 531 14.70 1.30 -22.25
C TYR A 531 14.07 2.64 -21.89
N TRP A 532 14.84 3.61 -21.38
CA TRP A 532 14.33 4.88 -20.85
C TRP A 532 13.31 5.58 -21.77
N ASP A 533 13.63 5.73 -23.05
CA ASP A 533 12.78 6.39 -24.05
C ASP A 533 11.45 5.67 -24.36
N ASN A 534 11.23 4.47 -23.80
CA ASN A 534 10.08 3.58 -24.07
C ASN A 534 9.52 2.91 -22.79
N VAL A 535 9.89 3.38 -21.60
CA VAL A 535 9.50 2.77 -20.30
C VAL A 535 8.44 3.58 -19.57
N LEU A 536 7.64 2.87 -18.78
CA LEU A 536 6.83 3.41 -17.69
C LEU A 536 7.24 2.70 -16.40
N ILE A 537 7.67 3.44 -15.38
CA ILE A 537 7.85 2.90 -14.03
C ILE A 537 6.65 3.33 -13.19
N ILE A 538 5.96 2.35 -12.62
CA ILE A 538 4.95 2.47 -11.58
C ILE A 538 5.70 2.24 -10.27
N LEU A 539 5.67 3.22 -9.38
CA LEU A 539 6.14 3.10 -8.00
C LEU A 539 4.90 3.24 -7.11
N ASN A 540 4.54 2.17 -6.41
CA ASN A 540 3.31 2.11 -5.63
C ASN A 540 3.59 1.49 -4.26
N PHE A 541 2.85 1.94 -3.24
CA PHE A 541 2.76 1.28 -1.94
C PHE A 541 1.46 0.47 -1.89
N ASP A 542 1.48 -0.71 -1.29
CA ASP A 542 0.30 -1.59 -1.19
C ASP A 542 -0.64 -1.18 -0.06
N GLU A 543 -0.16 -0.88 1.13
CA GLU A 543 -1.02 -0.46 2.25
C GLU A 543 -0.37 0.57 3.19
N HIS A 544 -1.12 1.02 4.21
CA HIS A 544 -0.79 2.20 5.00
C HIS A 544 0.03 1.92 6.26
N GLY A 545 0.24 0.65 6.64
CA GLY A 545 1.11 0.26 7.76
C GLY A 545 0.58 0.66 9.13
N GLY A 546 -0.73 0.83 9.27
CA GLY A 546 -1.36 1.43 10.45
C GLY A 546 -0.99 2.91 10.67
N PHE A 547 -0.26 3.54 9.75
CA PHE A 547 -0.03 4.98 9.77
C PHE A 547 -1.30 5.74 9.36
N ALA A 548 -1.62 6.78 10.12
CA ALA A 548 -2.83 7.55 9.93
C ALA A 548 -2.81 8.36 8.63
N ASP A 549 -3.99 8.55 8.05
CA ASP A 549 -4.25 9.54 7.02
C ASP A 549 -5.58 10.23 7.30
N HIS A 550 -5.68 11.53 7.01
CA HIS A 550 -6.82 12.34 7.37
C HIS A 550 -8.00 12.24 6.39
N VAL A 551 -7.80 11.71 5.17
CA VAL A 551 -8.84 11.70 4.13
C VAL A 551 -9.76 10.48 4.29
N PRO A 552 -11.09 10.70 4.46
CA PRO A 552 -12.05 9.60 4.58
C PRO A 552 -12.10 8.71 3.33
N THR A 553 -12.03 7.40 3.52
CA THR A 553 -11.89 6.45 2.40
C THR A 553 -13.19 6.29 1.58
N PRO A 554 -13.12 6.10 0.24
CA PRO A 554 -14.31 5.85 -0.57
C PRO A 554 -15.07 4.58 -0.18
N ILE A 555 -16.40 4.69 -0.12
CA ILE A 555 -17.33 3.62 0.26
C ILE A 555 -18.33 3.30 -0.86
N ASN A 556 -18.96 2.12 -0.80
CA ASN A 556 -19.87 1.59 -1.83
C ASN A 556 -19.16 1.35 -3.18
N VAL A 557 -17.90 0.91 -3.13
CA VAL A 557 -17.16 0.40 -4.29
C VAL A 557 -17.69 -1.01 -4.65
N PRO A 558 -17.56 -1.49 -5.90
CA PRO A 558 -18.17 -2.76 -6.29
C PRO A 558 -17.42 -3.96 -5.71
N GLN A 559 -18.17 -4.94 -5.18
CA GLN A 559 -17.65 -6.27 -4.86
C GLN A 559 -17.08 -6.93 -6.13
N PRO A 560 -15.94 -7.65 -6.05
CA PRO A 560 -15.41 -8.45 -7.16
C PRO A 560 -16.41 -9.49 -7.71
N GLU A 561 -16.28 -9.78 -9.01
CA GLU A 561 -17.21 -10.65 -9.78
C GLU A 561 -17.26 -12.11 -9.29
N ASP A 562 -16.28 -12.57 -8.51
CA ASP A 562 -16.32 -13.86 -7.82
C ASP A 562 -17.46 -13.98 -6.78
N GLY A 563 -18.00 -12.84 -6.32
CA GLY A 563 -19.13 -12.78 -5.38
C GLY A 563 -18.80 -13.30 -3.98
N ILE A 564 -17.53 -13.42 -3.61
CA ILE A 564 -17.11 -13.97 -2.32
C ILE A 564 -17.29 -12.91 -1.22
N THR A 565 -17.88 -13.33 -0.10
CA THR A 565 -18.02 -12.54 1.14
C THR A 565 -17.28 -13.27 2.25
N PHE A 566 -16.36 -12.59 2.94
CA PHE A 566 -15.72 -13.13 4.12
C PHE A 566 -16.67 -13.09 5.32
N THR A 567 -16.68 -14.13 6.15
CA THR A 567 -17.25 -14.10 7.50
C THR A 567 -16.41 -15.02 8.37
N GLY A 568 -15.78 -14.47 9.40
CA GLY A 568 -14.76 -15.16 10.17
C GLY A 568 -14.15 -14.25 11.23
N MET A 569 -12.89 -14.49 11.56
CA MET A 569 -12.14 -13.73 12.55
C MET A 569 -10.96 -13.03 11.89
N SER A 570 -10.72 -11.77 12.27
CA SER A 570 -9.58 -10.93 11.91
C SER A 570 -9.17 -10.19 13.19
N ASP A 571 -7.88 -10.18 13.53
CA ASP A 571 -7.33 -9.61 14.78
C ASP A 571 -8.09 -10.00 16.07
N GLY A 572 -8.58 -11.24 16.16
CA GLY A 572 -9.40 -11.71 17.30
C GLY A 572 -10.88 -11.26 17.27
N HIS A 573 -11.25 -10.29 16.44
CA HIS A 573 -12.61 -9.83 16.25
C HIS A 573 -13.36 -10.66 15.21
N ASN A 574 -14.61 -11.03 15.50
CA ASN A 574 -15.50 -11.56 14.46
C ASN A 574 -15.84 -10.42 13.49
N VAL A 575 -15.78 -10.68 12.19
CA VAL A 575 -16.07 -9.70 11.13
C VAL A 575 -16.77 -10.35 9.94
N THR A 576 -17.47 -9.53 9.16
CA THR A 576 -18.05 -9.89 7.86
C THR A 576 -17.66 -8.81 6.85
N TYR A 577 -17.28 -9.21 5.63
CA TYR A 577 -16.83 -8.28 4.61
C TYR A 577 -17.23 -8.71 3.20
N ASP A 578 -17.85 -7.80 2.47
CA ASP A 578 -18.35 -7.96 1.10
C ASP A 578 -17.48 -7.23 0.06
N PHE A 579 -16.28 -6.76 0.46
CA PHE A 579 -15.33 -6.05 -0.40
C PHE A 579 -15.87 -4.72 -0.98
N THR A 580 -16.90 -4.11 -0.37
CA THR A 580 -17.50 -2.84 -0.83
C THR A 580 -16.90 -1.55 -0.23
N ARG A 581 -15.73 -1.65 0.42
CA ARG A 581 -14.98 -0.52 1.01
C ARG A 581 -13.54 -0.47 0.45
N LEU A 582 -12.87 0.67 0.62
CA LEU A 582 -11.43 0.84 0.38
C LEU A 582 -10.65 0.99 1.69
N GLY A 583 -9.33 0.77 1.59
CA GLY A 583 -8.35 1.13 2.60
C GLY A 583 -7.95 2.60 2.56
N VAL A 584 -6.93 2.92 3.36
CA VAL A 584 -6.40 4.27 3.61
C VAL A 584 -5.65 4.78 2.36
N ARG A 585 -5.40 6.10 2.24
CA ARG A 585 -4.53 6.62 1.17
C ARG A 585 -3.10 6.13 1.30
N VAL A 586 -2.46 5.82 0.18
CA VAL A 586 -1.06 5.37 0.09
C VAL A 586 -0.31 6.13 -1.00
N PRO A 587 1.02 6.33 -0.87
CA PRO A 587 1.80 7.00 -1.90
C PRO A 587 1.80 6.22 -3.22
N SER A 588 1.68 6.94 -4.34
CA SER A 588 1.74 6.35 -5.68
C SER A 588 2.33 7.34 -6.68
N PHE A 589 3.16 6.86 -7.60
CA PHE A 589 3.94 7.67 -8.53
C PHE A 589 4.03 7.01 -9.91
N ILE A 590 4.05 7.84 -10.95
CA ILE A 590 4.28 7.43 -12.34
C ILE A 590 5.48 8.18 -12.90
N ILE A 591 6.47 7.42 -13.39
CA ILE A 591 7.74 7.91 -13.90
C ILE A 591 7.91 7.43 -15.36
N SER A 592 8.01 8.36 -16.28
CA SER A 592 8.37 8.12 -17.68
C SER A 592 8.75 9.46 -18.33
N PRO A 593 9.62 9.51 -19.35
CA PRO A 593 9.91 10.77 -20.04
C PRO A 593 8.74 11.35 -20.84
N TYR A 594 7.57 10.68 -20.89
CA TYR A 594 6.33 11.24 -21.42
C TYR A 594 5.40 11.80 -20.33
N ILE A 595 5.91 12.10 -19.13
CA ILE A 595 5.13 12.61 -18.00
C ILE A 595 5.59 14.03 -17.68
N PRO A 596 4.70 15.05 -17.61
CA PRO A 596 5.05 16.39 -17.18
C PRO A 596 5.73 16.42 -15.80
N ALA A 597 6.59 17.40 -15.55
CA ALA A 597 7.20 17.59 -14.24
C ALA A 597 6.17 18.13 -13.23
N ASN A 598 6.33 17.75 -11.96
CA ASN A 598 5.56 18.26 -10.82
C ASN A 598 4.02 18.09 -11.01
N HIS A 599 3.60 16.96 -11.57
CA HIS A 599 2.21 16.72 -11.96
C HIS A 599 1.41 16.01 -10.87
N LEU A 600 0.74 16.79 -10.03
CA LEU A 600 -0.22 16.27 -9.04
C LEU A 600 -1.46 15.69 -9.73
N ILE A 601 -1.81 14.45 -9.38
CA ILE A 601 -3.05 13.77 -9.77
C ILE A 601 -3.98 13.73 -8.56
N HIS A 602 -5.03 14.54 -8.60
CA HIS A 602 -6.10 14.55 -7.62
C HIS A 602 -7.27 13.71 -8.17
N ASP A 603 -8.47 14.27 -8.35
CA ASP A 603 -9.64 13.54 -8.86
C ASP A 603 -9.69 13.43 -10.40
N GLN A 604 -8.79 14.07 -11.15
CA GLN A 604 -8.82 14.09 -12.61
C GLN A 604 -8.50 12.70 -13.19
N GLY A 605 -9.28 12.22 -14.16
CA GLY A 605 -9.06 10.90 -14.78
C GLY A 605 -10.20 10.45 -15.68
N THR A 606 -10.01 9.35 -16.41
CA THR A 606 -11.12 8.67 -17.09
C THR A 606 -11.88 7.84 -16.05
N MET A 607 -13.14 8.20 -15.82
CA MET A 607 -14.05 7.49 -14.91
C MET A 607 -14.94 6.52 -15.68
N TYR A 608 -15.17 5.34 -15.09
CA TYR A 608 -15.94 4.25 -15.68
C TYR A 608 -17.25 3.97 -14.93
N ALA A 609 -17.34 4.42 -13.68
CA ALA A 609 -18.56 4.54 -12.89
C ALA A 609 -18.60 5.92 -12.21
N ASN A 610 -19.79 6.34 -11.74
CA ASN A 610 -20.00 7.63 -11.09
C ASN A 610 -19.16 7.83 -9.80
N ASN A 611 -18.64 6.74 -9.23
CA ASN A 611 -17.82 6.71 -8.03
C ASN A 611 -16.47 5.99 -8.24
N SER A 612 -15.96 5.89 -9.48
CA SER A 612 -14.59 5.41 -9.73
C SER A 612 -13.58 6.19 -8.86
N ALA A 613 -12.61 5.52 -8.26
CA ALA A 613 -11.49 6.14 -7.53
C ALA A 613 -10.13 5.69 -8.11
N TYR A 614 -9.04 6.24 -7.60
CA TYR A 614 -7.68 5.74 -7.84
C TYR A 614 -7.27 4.75 -6.74
N THR A 615 -6.80 3.57 -7.17
CA THR A 615 -6.54 2.38 -6.34
C THR A 615 -5.60 1.42 -7.09
N HIS A 616 -5.14 0.32 -6.46
CA HIS A 616 -4.26 -0.66 -7.13
C HIS A 616 -4.82 -1.21 -8.45
N THR A 617 -6.13 -1.44 -8.54
CA THR A 617 -6.74 -1.92 -9.79
C THR A 617 -6.80 -0.86 -10.90
N SER A 618 -6.51 0.41 -10.62
CA SER A 618 -6.31 1.47 -11.62
C SER A 618 -5.14 1.18 -12.54
N PHE A 619 -4.04 0.61 -12.00
CA PHE A 619 -2.91 0.17 -12.83
C PHE A 619 -3.27 -1.06 -13.68
N LEU A 620 -4.03 -2.01 -13.14
CA LEU A 620 -4.57 -3.13 -13.93
C LEU A 620 -5.49 -2.65 -15.07
N HIS A 621 -6.30 -1.61 -14.84
CA HIS A 621 -7.19 -1.05 -15.86
C HIS A 621 -6.40 -0.29 -16.93
N PHE A 622 -5.38 0.46 -16.53
CA PHE A 622 -4.46 1.10 -17.47
C PHE A 622 -3.74 0.06 -18.35
N LEU A 623 -3.25 -1.04 -17.77
CA LEU A 623 -2.63 -2.14 -18.52
C LEU A 623 -3.63 -2.87 -19.42
N GLN A 624 -4.88 -3.02 -18.99
CA GLN A 624 -5.97 -3.59 -19.78
C GLN A 624 -6.23 -2.78 -21.05
N GLU A 625 -6.32 -1.45 -20.96
CA GLU A 625 -6.52 -0.58 -22.12
C GLU A 625 -5.24 -0.40 -22.95
N LEU A 626 -4.05 -0.36 -22.33
CA LEU A 626 -2.77 -0.28 -23.02
C LEU A 626 -2.56 -1.47 -23.97
N TRP A 627 -2.72 -2.69 -23.47
CA TRP A 627 -2.39 -3.92 -24.20
C TRP A 627 -3.59 -4.73 -24.68
N GLY A 628 -4.81 -4.27 -24.41
CA GLY A 628 -6.05 -4.96 -24.79
C GLY A 628 -6.20 -6.31 -24.06
N LEU A 629 -5.96 -6.33 -22.74
CA LEU A 629 -6.01 -7.54 -21.93
C LEU A 629 -7.46 -8.02 -21.68
N GLU A 630 -7.64 -9.32 -21.51
CA GLU A 630 -8.94 -9.96 -21.30
C GLU A 630 -8.90 -10.81 -20.01
N GLY A 631 -10.07 -11.05 -19.39
CA GLY A 631 -10.21 -11.87 -18.18
C GLY A 631 -10.13 -11.12 -16.84
N LEU A 632 -9.65 -9.87 -16.83
CA LEU A 632 -9.67 -9.03 -15.62
C LEU A 632 -11.11 -8.55 -15.29
N ASN A 633 -11.44 -8.56 -14.01
CA ASN A 633 -12.81 -8.51 -13.49
C ASN A 633 -13.46 -7.11 -13.44
N ASN A 634 -14.71 -7.05 -12.97
CA ASN A 634 -15.48 -5.83 -12.77
C ASN A 634 -14.83 -4.78 -11.84
N ARG A 635 -13.99 -5.16 -10.86
CA ARG A 635 -13.32 -4.23 -9.94
C ARG A 635 -12.25 -3.43 -10.69
N VAL A 636 -11.47 -4.11 -11.53
CA VAL A 636 -10.55 -3.47 -12.49
C VAL A 636 -11.31 -2.51 -13.41
N GLN A 637 -12.41 -2.96 -14.01
CA GLN A 637 -13.23 -2.16 -14.93
C GLN A 637 -13.93 -0.95 -14.28
N TRP A 638 -13.98 -0.88 -12.94
CA TRP A 638 -14.54 0.24 -12.18
C TRP A 638 -13.49 1.33 -11.85
N ALA A 639 -12.22 0.96 -11.67
CA ALA A 639 -11.16 1.87 -11.26
C ALA A 639 -10.86 2.95 -12.33
N LYS A 640 -10.34 4.11 -11.92
CA LYS A 640 -9.98 5.18 -12.87
C LYS A 640 -8.74 4.79 -13.70
N THR A 641 -8.63 5.36 -14.90
CA THR A 641 -7.34 5.39 -15.64
C THR A 641 -6.80 6.81 -15.74
N PHE A 642 -5.49 6.92 -15.96
CA PHE A 642 -4.70 8.16 -15.91
C PHE A 642 -4.03 8.49 -17.25
N GLU A 643 -4.55 7.98 -18.38
CA GLU A 643 -3.93 8.15 -19.70
C GLU A 643 -3.74 9.61 -20.13
N TYR A 644 -4.55 10.52 -19.56
CA TYR A 644 -4.54 11.94 -19.87
C TYR A 644 -3.24 12.66 -19.46
N ILE A 645 -2.44 12.09 -18.54
CA ILE A 645 -1.21 12.73 -18.04
C ILE A 645 -0.05 12.65 -19.05
N PHE A 646 -0.12 11.74 -20.02
CA PHE A 646 0.99 11.49 -20.95
C PHE A 646 1.11 12.62 -21.99
N SER A 647 2.27 13.27 -22.06
CA SER A 647 2.58 14.29 -23.06
C SER A 647 2.79 13.70 -24.45
N SER A 648 2.38 14.42 -25.49
CA SER A 648 2.60 14.06 -26.90
C SER A 648 4.08 14.06 -27.31
N GLU A 649 4.93 14.74 -26.55
CA GLU A 649 6.37 14.84 -26.78
C GLU A 649 7.14 14.20 -25.61
N LYS A 650 8.30 13.62 -25.93
CA LYS A 650 9.25 13.10 -24.93
C LYS A 650 10.03 14.26 -24.32
N ARG A 651 10.21 14.25 -23.01
CA ARG A 651 11.06 15.18 -22.27
C ARG A 651 12.52 14.72 -22.25
N ASP A 652 13.42 15.62 -22.62
CA ASP A 652 14.87 15.44 -22.47
C ASP A 652 15.43 16.10 -21.19
N ASP A 653 14.60 16.80 -20.40
CA ASP A 653 14.97 17.48 -19.14
C ASP A 653 14.81 16.61 -17.88
N THR A 654 14.56 15.31 -18.05
CA THR A 654 14.38 14.35 -16.94
C THR A 654 15.71 13.98 -16.26
N PRO A 655 15.79 13.90 -14.91
CA PRO A 655 17.03 13.67 -14.16
C PRO A 655 17.82 12.46 -14.68
N GLU A 656 19.13 12.60 -14.90
CA GLU A 656 19.97 11.45 -15.28
C GLU A 656 20.17 10.44 -14.15
N LYS A 657 20.02 10.90 -12.90
CA LYS A 657 20.08 10.16 -11.64
C LYS A 657 19.23 10.91 -10.61
N LEU A 658 18.71 10.21 -9.61
CA LEU A 658 18.12 10.86 -8.42
C LEU A 658 19.20 11.21 -7.38
N THR A 659 18.88 12.07 -6.41
CA THR A 659 19.72 12.37 -5.25
C THR A 659 19.83 11.13 -4.34
N THR A 660 21.04 10.84 -3.86
CA THR A 660 21.26 9.77 -2.87
C THR A 660 20.58 10.17 -1.54
N PRO A 661 19.72 9.31 -0.97
CA PRO A 661 19.07 9.63 0.31
C PRO A 661 20.09 9.79 1.42
N THR A 662 19.75 10.65 2.38
CA THR A 662 20.55 10.87 3.59
C THR A 662 19.79 10.30 4.77
N TRP A 663 20.43 9.44 5.54
CA TRP A 663 19.87 8.91 6.79
C TRP A 663 20.09 9.91 7.93
N TYR A 664 19.00 10.34 8.56
CA TYR A 664 18.95 11.25 9.70
C TYR A 664 18.65 10.57 11.05
N GLY A 665 18.67 9.23 11.08
CA GLY A 665 18.46 8.43 12.29
C GLY A 665 19.49 8.68 13.39
N SER A 666 19.11 8.32 14.61
CA SER A 666 19.96 8.43 15.80
C SER A 666 21.03 7.35 15.86
N SER A 667 22.01 7.50 16.75
CA SER A 667 23.12 6.56 16.95
C SER A 667 22.74 5.16 17.44
N TRP A 668 21.44 4.89 17.63
CA TRP A 668 20.90 3.61 18.11
C TRP A 668 19.97 2.93 17.10
N GLU A 669 19.53 3.64 16.07
CA GLU A 669 18.74 3.08 14.96
C GLU A 669 19.66 2.35 13.97
N PRO A 670 19.17 1.29 13.29
CA PRO A 670 19.91 0.69 12.18
C PRO A 670 20.11 1.73 11.06
N LYS A 671 21.37 1.86 10.63
CA LYS A 671 21.75 2.67 9.47
C LYS A 671 21.60 1.84 8.20
N PRO A 672 21.06 2.39 7.09
CA PRO A 672 21.02 1.71 5.81
C PRO A 672 22.43 1.30 5.36
N ASP A 673 22.54 0.06 4.92
CA ASP A 673 23.75 -0.46 4.27
C ASP A 673 23.74 -0.09 2.77
N PRO A 674 24.88 0.06 2.09
CA PRO A 674 24.87 0.50 0.69
C PRO A 674 24.16 -0.49 -0.25
N TYR A 675 23.39 0.01 -1.23
CA TYR A 675 22.51 -0.80 -2.08
C TYR A 675 23.10 -2.10 -2.66
N TYR A 676 24.40 -2.14 -2.98
CA TYR A 676 25.01 -3.38 -3.49
C TYR A 676 25.00 -4.54 -2.48
N LYS A 677 24.73 -4.27 -1.19
CA LYS A 677 24.41 -5.27 -0.14
C LYS A 677 22.91 -5.53 0.02
N LEU A 678 22.06 -4.56 -0.34
CA LEU A 678 20.61 -4.68 -0.32
C LEU A 678 20.07 -5.38 -1.60
N ASN A 679 20.98 -5.85 -2.46
CA ASN A 679 20.71 -6.60 -3.70
C ASN A 679 21.81 -7.66 -3.84
N GLN A 680 21.75 -8.64 -2.95
CA GLN A 680 22.60 -9.85 -2.99
C GLN A 680 21.82 -10.97 -3.68
N ASN A 681 22.18 -12.25 -3.48
CA ASN A 681 21.32 -13.38 -3.82
C ASN A 681 20.55 -13.87 -2.60
N TYR A 682 19.43 -14.57 -2.79
CA TYR A 682 18.60 -15.15 -1.73
C TYR A 682 19.39 -15.74 -0.53
N ASP A 683 20.46 -16.52 -0.78
CA ASP A 683 21.32 -17.12 0.26
C ASP A 683 21.91 -16.09 1.27
N TYR A 684 22.04 -14.82 0.90
CA TYR A 684 22.47 -13.74 1.80
C TYR A 684 21.40 -13.44 2.86
N TYR A 685 20.16 -13.24 2.40
CA TYR A 685 19.02 -12.88 3.24
C TYR A 685 18.61 -14.04 4.17
N GLU A 686 18.71 -15.29 3.69
CA GLU A 686 18.50 -16.51 4.51
C GLU A 686 19.46 -16.63 5.73
N ASN A 687 20.50 -15.79 5.80
CA ASN A 687 21.49 -15.77 6.89
C ASN A 687 21.45 -14.48 7.74
N LEU A 688 20.34 -13.73 7.71
CA LEU A 688 20.16 -12.50 8.52
C LEU A 688 19.37 -12.72 9.84
N ASP A 689 18.73 -13.88 10.02
CA ASP A 689 18.02 -14.33 11.24
C ASP A 689 18.95 -14.89 12.35
#